data_AF-A0A961AG76-F1
#
_entry.id   AF-A0A961AG76-F1
#
_cell.length_a   1.000
_cell.length_b   1.000
_cell.length_c   1.000
_cell.angle_alpha   90.00
_cell.angle_beta   90.00
_cell.angle_gamma   90.00
#
_symmetry.space_group_name_H-M   'P 1'
#
loop_
_entity.id
_entity.type
_entity.pdbx_description
1 polymer ?
#
loop_
_entity_poly.entity_id
_entity_poly.type
_entity_poly.pdbx_seq_one_letter_code
_entity_poly.pdbx_strand_id
1 'polypeptide(L)'
;MLSLLSPLFLRAADPITTRGDEVGQLLNQWAAEGKAAGLSAITYENRDGFHSPLNTALWPGLKLTYPPGTDPNTMEKGPANRVRQVPTVGNCSMAAPADKGGSLPRLYLMDQGGYAFLYQQYVHNNLFIYPEHQDHDIGSWGIGGWGDLYPANSPCLITSQGSSGTDQPFLQAVLSTIAAFPPETQRLLIDKNILMPTVQAILRRTSHLVKEEKDYLSGRAHPDVFDSAWLNEKEMVLMANRMAPGAIPPVALFEIAEETEFEENAHFFEAAKPLPWKLGTTPVSASRLYRGNSRRIQFVVSTGKSGDIQGRPVKVQWVVLQGNPEWISLETAREKPVIRLNVRWHPGLEEPASGIASHRVDLALFASNGVSISAPSILSISMLPNEMRFYDAEGRLSEIYYAAHNPSLGLPVTDTDRRWLALLRACTQSTGDLRSTLLERALESAERDFFKTALDELLVLHEQLVQVENQPEHADEATKALQALEQKIQQTLSATLPGNRKLTGRKTLATALDAIARFTDLFPGFQEELLKLASQSSKVSATGDIEREVRRLVNLGILVQRSGGSLVPLHSKDQRSESEEYYLKGLNLTLLTQVLYPDALERHPGTAWVDPRLTTPKQWRDVYRYDDQGKFLGWQRYHARRISDFDERGRWLPDGFAHPESAVAVEYVPDADLGLRWERKN
;
A
#
# COMPACT_ATOMS: atom_id res chain seq x y z
N MET A 1 -9.09 -6.60 81.25
CA MET A 1 -8.14 -6.21 80.19
C MET A 1 -7.98 -7.39 79.23
N LEU A 2 -8.78 -7.44 78.16
CA LEU A 2 -8.48 -8.25 76.97
C LEU A 2 -8.66 -7.32 75.77
N SER A 3 -7.56 -7.00 75.10
CA SER A 3 -7.55 -6.24 73.85
C SER A 3 -7.68 -7.23 72.70
N LEU A 4 -8.80 -7.15 71.98
CA LEU A 4 -9.02 -7.82 70.71
C LEU A 4 -8.33 -7.00 69.61
N LEU A 5 -7.26 -7.57 69.05
CA LEU A 5 -6.67 -7.14 67.78
C LEU A 5 -7.62 -7.56 66.65
N SER A 6 -8.31 -6.60 66.04
CA SER A 6 -9.00 -6.82 64.76
C SER A 6 -7.96 -6.97 63.64
N PRO A 7 -8.07 -8.00 62.77
CA PRO A 7 -7.26 -8.06 61.57
C PRO A 7 -7.70 -6.96 60.61
N LEU A 8 -6.77 -6.10 60.17
CA LEU A 8 -6.96 -5.30 58.97
C LEU A 8 -7.18 -6.26 57.79
N PHE A 9 -8.42 -6.41 57.34
CA PHE A 9 -8.69 -6.93 56.02
C PHE A 9 -8.08 -5.94 55.01
N LEU A 10 -6.96 -6.30 54.37
CA LEU A 10 -6.56 -5.68 53.11
C LEU A 10 -7.74 -5.90 52.15
N ARG A 11 -8.45 -4.82 51.83
CA ARG A 11 -9.46 -4.83 50.77
C ARG A 11 -8.73 -5.25 49.49
N ALA A 12 -9.14 -6.37 48.90
CA ALA A 12 -8.59 -6.81 47.61
C ALA A 12 -8.71 -5.63 46.63
N ALA A 13 -7.62 -5.27 45.97
CA ALA A 13 -7.65 -4.22 44.95
C ALA A 13 -8.68 -4.60 43.87
N ASP A 14 -9.44 -3.61 43.40
CA ASP A 14 -10.40 -3.84 42.31
C ASP A 14 -9.65 -4.41 41.09
N PRO A 15 -10.22 -5.40 40.38
CA PRO A 15 -9.55 -6.01 39.24
C PRO A 15 -9.33 -4.99 38.12
N ILE A 16 -8.19 -5.07 37.43
CA ILE A 16 -7.90 -4.26 36.25
C ILE A 16 -8.91 -4.56 35.13
N THR A 17 -9.28 -5.82 34.97
CA THR A 17 -10.20 -6.29 33.93
C THR A 17 -11.06 -7.46 34.39
N THR A 18 -12.23 -7.64 33.80
CA THR A 18 -13.09 -8.82 34.03
C THR A 18 -12.90 -9.92 32.97
N ARG A 19 -11.94 -9.76 32.05
CA ARG A 19 -11.56 -10.78 31.07
C ARG A 19 -11.10 -12.07 31.79
N GLY A 20 -11.63 -13.20 31.32
CA GLY A 20 -11.28 -14.53 31.85
C GLY A 20 -10.15 -15.24 31.11
N ASP A 21 -9.63 -14.63 30.03
CA ASP A 21 -8.51 -15.16 29.26
C ASP A 21 -7.17 -15.03 30.01
N GLU A 22 -6.11 -15.62 29.44
CA GLU A 22 -4.78 -15.64 30.07
C GLU A 22 -4.24 -14.23 30.34
N VAL A 23 -4.46 -13.28 29.42
CA VAL A 23 -4.03 -11.88 29.59
C VAL A 23 -4.78 -11.22 30.76
N GLY A 24 -6.10 -11.39 30.85
CA GLY A 24 -6.89 -10.85 31.95
C GLY A 24 -6.48 -11.41 33.32
N GLN A 25 -6.17 -12.71 33.37
CA GLN A 25 -5.66 -13.35 34.58
C GLN A 25 -4.30 -12.77 35.02
N LEU A 26 -3.36 -12.60 34.08
CA LEU A 26 -2.05 -12.00 34.35
C LEU A 26 -2.18 -10.56 34.87
N LEU A 27 -3.00 -9.73 34.22
CA LEU A 27 -3.21 -8.33 34.64
C LEU A 27 -3.75 -8.25 36.07
N ASN A 28 -4.76 -9.04 36.39
CA ASN A 28 -5.36 -9.04 37.72
C ASN A 28 -4.41 -9.60 38.79
N GLN A 29 -3.62 -10.62 38.45
CA GLN A 29 -2.56 -11.12 39.32
C GLN A 29 -1.53 -10.03 39.62
N TRP A 30 -0.99 -9.37 38.59
CA TRP A 30 -0.01 -8.31 38.78
C TRP A 30 -0.58 -7.09 39.52
N ALA A 31 -1.86 -6.79 39.34
CA ALA A 31 -2.54 -5.76 40.11
C ALA A 31 -2.57 -6.11 41.61
N ALA A 32 -2.95 -7.34 41.96
CA ALA A 32 -2.95 -7.82 43.34
C ALA A 32 -1.54 -7.82 43.97
N GLU A 33 -0.50 -8.01 43.15
CA GLU A 33 0.91 -7.93 43.56
C GLU A 33 1.47 -6.48 43.57
N GLY A 34 0.69 -5.48 43.15
CA GLY A 34 1.15 -4.09 43.01
C GLY A 34 2.16 -3.85 41.87
N LYS A 35 2.24 -4.77 40.92
CA LYS A 35 3.19 -4.77 39.78
C LYS A 35 2.59 -4.25 38.47
N ALA A 36 1.30 -3.96 38.43
CA ALA A 36 0.62 -3.38 37.27
C ALA A 36 -0.08 -2.08 37.67
N ALA A 37 -0.01 -1.07 36.79
CA ALA A 37 -0.54 0.27 37.03
C ALA A 37 -2.07 0.36 36.86
N GLY A 38 -2.65 -0.51 36.02
CA GLY A 38 -4.06 -0.40 35.65
C GLY A 38 -4.35 0.78 34.73
N LEU A 39 -5.63 1.16 34.63
CA LEU A 39 -6.13 2.13 33.63
C LEU A 39 -6.70 3.43 34.21
N SER A 40 -6.53 3.68 35.51
CA SER A 40 -7.15 4.84 36.19
C SER A 40 -6.66 6.20 35.66
N ALA A 41 -5.49 6.24 35.02
CA ALA A 41 -4.92 7.42 34.37
C ALA A 41 -5.36 7.58 32.89
N ILE A 42 -6.04 6.58 32.32
CA ILE A 42 -6.31 6.48 30.89
C ILE A 42 -7.80 6.76 30.63
N THR A 43 -8.07 7.45 29.53
CA THR A 43 -9.42 7.71 29.03
C THR A 43 -9.66 6.97 27.72
N TYR A 44 -10.85 6.42 27.53
CA TYR A 44 -11.31 5.86 26.28
C TYR A 44 -12.34 6.76 25.57
N GLU A 45 -12.15 6.93 24.27
CA GLU A 45 -13.03 7.72 23.41
C GLU A 45 -13.45 6.92 22.16
N ASN A 46 -14.76 6.69 22.02
CA ASN A 46 -15.34 6.22 20.77
C ASN A 46 -15.90 7.41 19.96
N ARG A 47 -15.59 7.46 18.67
CA ARG A 47 -16.06 8.55 17.78
C ARG A 47 -16.91 8.07 16.59
N ASP A 48 -17.42 6.85 16.62
CA ASP A 48 -18.32 6.34 15.58
C ASP A 48 -19.78 6.18 16.05
N GLY A 49 -20.12 6.81 17.19
CA GLY A 49 -21.47 6.75 17.74
C GLY A 49 -21.82 5.38 18.30
N PHE A 50 -20.83 4.68 18.87
CA PHE A 50 -20.91 3.30 19.35
C PHE A 50 -21.22 2.28 18.26
N HIS A 51 -20.69 2.48 17.05
CA HIS A 51 -20.79 1.49 15.98
C HIS A 51 -19.77 0.36 16.16
N SER A 52 -18.54 0.68 16.58
CA SER A 52 -17.53 -0.28 17.05
C SER A 52 -17.09 0.08 18.47
N PRO A 53 -17.95 -0.05 19.51
CA PRO A 53 -17.58 0.34 20.86
C PRO A 53 -16.75 -0.75 21.54
N LEU A 54 -15.68 -0.36 22.24
CA LEU A 54 -15.09 -1.20 23.27
C LEU A 54 -16.15 -1.71 24.24
N ASN A 55 -16.10 -2.99 24.59
CA ASN A 55 -16.87 -3.52 25.70
C ASN A 55 -16.31 -3.00 27.03
N THR A 56 -16.80 -1.85 27.50
CA THR A 56 -16.30 -1.17 28.69
C THR A 56 -16.56 -1.91 30.00
N ALA A 57 -17.50 -2.86 30.02
CA ALA A 57 -17.72 -3.75 31.17
C ALA A 57 -16.50 -4.65 31.46
N LEU A 58 -15.62 -4.84 30.47
CA LEU A 58 -14.35 -5.54 30.65
C LEU A 58 -13.28 -4.71 31.36
N TRP A 59 -13.49 -3.41 31.58
CA TRP A 59 -12.46 -2.46 32.03
C TRP A 59 -12.94 -1.53 33.15
N PRO A 60 -13.17 -2.03 34.38
CA PRO A 60 -13.82 -1.27 35.46
C PRO A 60 -13.12 0.04 35.85
N GLY A 61 -11.79 0.12 35.70
CA GLY A 61 -10.99 1.29 36.07
C GLY A 61 -10.76 2.31 34.94
N LEU A 62 -11.29 2.07 33.73
CA LEU A 62 -11.08 2.91 32.56
C LEU A 62 -12.05 4.10 32.55
N LYS A 63 -11.52 5.33 32.41
CA LYS A 63 -12.36 6.53 32.28
C LYS A 63 -12.95 6.60 30.88
N LEU A 64 -14.19 7.05 30.77
CA LEU A 64 -14.91 7.12 29.50
C LEU A 64 -15.21 8.57 29.14
N THR A 65 -14.85 9.00 27.93
CA THR A 65 -15.27 10.31 27.41
C THR A 65 -16.79 10.37 27.26
N TYR A 66 -17.38 9.27 26.80
CA TYR A 66 -18.83 9.11 26.65
C TYR A 66 -19.28 7.86 27.42
N PRO A 67 -19.92 8.01 28.60
CA PRO A 67 -20.41 6.88 29.39
C PRO A 67 -21.47 6.04 28.65
N PRO A 68 -21.67 4.75 29.04
CA PRO A 68 -22.74 3.93 28.48
C PRO A 68 -24.11 4.60 28.65
N GLY A 69 -24.91 4.60 27.59
CA GLY A 69 -26.21 5.27 27.55
C GLY A 69 -26.17 6.75 27.10
N THR A 70 -25.00 7.30 26.77
CA THR A 70 -24.90 8.61 26.09
C THR A 70 -25.65 8.55 24.75
N ASP A 71 -26.48 9.54 24.44
CA ASP A 71 -27.14 9.65 23.14
C ASP A 71 -26.08 9.85 22.04
N PRO A 72 -25.95 8.93 21.07
CA PRO A 72 -24.98 9.05 19.99
C PRO A 72 -25.07 10.37 19.24
N ASN A 73 -26.25 10.99 19.11
CA ASN A 73 -26.43 12.25 18.38
C ASN A 73 -25.82 13.47 19.08
N THR A 74 -25.49 13.34 20.36
CA THR A 74 -24.82 14.37 21.15
C THR A 74 -23.30 14.21 21.19
N MET A 75 -22.78 13.08 20.70
CA MET A 75 -21.35 12.78 20.65
C MET A 75 -20.66 13.47 19.49
N GLU A 76 -19.36 13.73 19.65
CA GLU A 76 -18.52 14.14 18.54
C GLU A 76 -18.19 12.91 17.69
N LYS A 77 -18.73 12.88 16.46
CA LYS A 77 -18.50 11.78 15.52
C LYS A 77 -17.44 12.12 14.47
N GLY A 78 -16.86 11.07 13.89
CA GLY A 78 -15.92 11.16 12.79
C GLY A 78 -14.48 11.36 13.26
N PRO A 79 -13.60 11.87 12.38
CA PRO A 79 -12.18 12.02 12.70
C PRO A 79 -11.98 12.78 14.01
N ALA A 80 -11.03 12.33 14.82
CA ALA A 80 -10.54 13.09 15.95
C ALA A 80 -10.05 14.46 15.45
N ASN A 81 -10.49 15.53 16.09
CA ASN A 81 -10.21 16.89 15.66
C ASN A 81 -9.66 17.76 16.81
N ARG A 82 -9.36 17.13 17.96
CA ARG A 82 -8.72 17.77 19.10
C ARG A 82 -7.79 16.81 19.81
N VAL A 83 -6.72 17.34 20.37
CA VAL A 83 -5.80 16.60 21.25
C VAL A 83 -6.38 16.63 22.66
N ARG A 84 -6.58 15.46 23.27
CA ARG A 84 -7.03 15.40 24.67
C ARG A 84 -5.86 15.72 25.59
N GLN A 85 -6.15 16.44 26.67
CA GLN A 85 -5.16 16.88 27.67
C GLN A 85 -4.79 15.78 28.67
N VAL A 86 -5.41 14.61 28.55
CA VAL A 86 -5.17 13.41 29.36
C VAL A 86 -4.80 12.27 28.42
N PRO A 87 -4.08 11.24 28.89
CA PRO A 87 -3.81 10.05 28.10
C PRO A 87 -5.11 9.43 27.58
N THR A 88 -5.21 9.27 26.26
CA THR A 88 -6.43 8.81 25.60
C THR A 88 -6.12 7.73 24.58
N VAL A 89 -6.87 6.63 24.64
CA VAL A 89 -6.94 5.63 23.57
C VAL A 89 -8.31 5.73 22.94
N GLY A 90 -8.40 5.80 21.62
CA GLY A 90 -9.69 5.94 20.96
C GLY A 90 -9.80 5.19 19.65
N ASN A 91 -11.03 5.11 19.14
CA ASN A 91 -11.30 4.48 17.87
C ASN A 91 -12.45 5.17 17.11
N CYS A 92 -12.47 4.97 15.80
CA CYS A 92 -13.56 5.38 14.93
C CYS A 92 -13.55 4.54 13.65
N SER A 93 -14.63 3.81 13.38
CA SER A 93 -14.75 2.99 12.18
C SER A 93 -15.47 3.69 11.01
N MET A 94 -15.64 5.02 11.08
CA MET A 94 -16.23 5.77 9.96
C MET A 94 -15.24 5.86 8.80
N ALA A 95 -15.70 5.62 7.57
CA ALA A 95 -14.89 5.77 6.37
C ALA A 95 -15.79 6.15 5.18
N ALA A 96 -15.19 6.70 4.13
CA ALA A 96 -15.80 6.79 2.82
C ALA A 96 -15.31 5.61 1.95
N PRO A 97 -16.00 5.26 0.85
CA PRO A 97 -15.44 4.36 -0.15
C PRO A 97 -14.03 4.80 -0.58
N ALA A 98 -13.17 3.83 -0.91
CA ALA A 98 -11.77 4.09 -1.29
C ALA A 98 -11.62 5.06 -2.47
N ASP A 99 -12.54 5.05 -3.43
CA ASP A 99 -12.56 6.00 -4.56
C ASP A 99 -13.14 7.38 -4.20
N LYS A 100 -13.71 7.53 -2.99
CA LYS A 100 -14.42 8.73 -2.53
C LYS A 100 -13.85 9.31 -1.22
N GLY A 101 -12.57 9.08 -0.96
CA GLY A 101 -11.84 9.68 0.15
C GLY A 101 -11.14 8.67 1.05
N GLY A 102 -11.65 7.43 1.08
CA GLY A 102 -11.11 6.33 1.87
C GLY A 102 -11.35 6.48 3.37
N SER A 103 -10.51 5.79 4.14
CA SER A 103 -10.49 5.76 5.59
C SER A 103 -9.96 7.05 6.22
N LEU A 104 -10.12 7.14 7.56
CA LEU A 104 -9.62 8.26 8.34
C LEU A 104 -8.09 8.37 8.35
N PRO A 105 -7.30 7.27 8.44
CA PRO A 105 -5.86 7.36 8.27
C PRO A 105 -5.48 8.02 6.94
N ARG A 106 -6.12 7.63 5.83
CA ARG A 106 -5.87 8.25 4.52
C ARG A 106 -6.29 9.72 4.48
N LEU A 107 -7.40 10.08 5.12
CA LEU A 107 -7.80 11.49 5.30
C LEU A 107 -6.70 12.33 5.97
N TYR A 108 -6.13 11.86 7.09
CA TYR A 108 -5.08 12.60 7.79
C TYR A 108 -3.76 12.62 7.03
N LEU A 109 -3.39 11.52 6.38
CA LEU A 109 -2.10 11.37 5.69
C LEU A 109 -2.08 12.04 4.31
N MET A 110 -3.20 12.61 3.87
CA MET A 110 -3.30 13.42 2.64
C MET A 110 -3.45 14.92 2.93
N ASP A 111 -3.35 15.34 4.20
CA ASP A 111 -3.45 16.73 4.62
C ASP A 111 -2.32 17.12 5.58
N GLN A 112 -1.69 18.27 5.35
CA GLN A 112 -0.60 18.75 6.20
C GLN A 112 -1.05 19.04 7.64
N GLY A 113 -2.28 19.54 7.80
CA GLY A 113 -2.89 19.76 9.11
C GLY A 113 -3.16 18.45 9.83
N GLY A 114 -3.62 17.43 9.11
CA GLY A 114 -3.79 16.06 9.58
C GLY A 114 -2.50 15.45 10.11
N TYR A 115 -1.38 15.60 9.39
CA TYR A 115 -0.06 15.18 9.88
C TYR A 115 0.33 15.84 11.20
N ALA A 116 0.22 17.17 11.24
CA ALA A 116 0.56 17.91 12.45
C ALA A 116 -0.33 17.48 13.61
N PHE A 117 -1.63 17.27 13.36
CA PHE A 117 -2.58 16.80 14.35
C PHE A 117 -2.22 15.41 14.91
N LEU A 118 -1.95 14.43 14.05
CA LEU A 118 -1.56 13.08 14.48
C LEU A 118 -0.27 13.10 15.30
N TYR A 119 0.73 13.90 14.90
CA TYR A 119 1.95 14.08 15.69
C TYR A 119 1.63 14.66 17.07
N GLN A 120 0.78 15.70 17.15
CA GLN A 120 0.39 16.27 18.43
C GLN A 120 -0.37 15.28 19.31
N GLN A 121 -1.22 14.40 18.76
CA GLN A 121 -1.81 13.31 19.51
C GLN A 121 -0.73 12.38 20.09
N TYR A 122 0.16 11.91 19.24
CA TYR A 122 1.22 10.95 19.59
C TYR A 122 2.12 11.45 20.73
N VAL A 123 2.53 12.74 20.69
CA VAL A 123 3.38 13.36 21.73
C VAL A 123 2.61 13.99 22.89
N HIS A 124 1.30 13.75 22.99
CA HIS A 124 0.49 14.09 24.17
C HIS A 124 -0.22 12.86 24.73
N ASN A 125 0.36 11.67 24.52
CA ASN A 125 -0.18 10.38 24.97
C ASN A 125 -1.61 10.08 24.46
N ASN A 126 -1.95 10.51 23.25
CA ASN A 126 -3.19 10.13 22.57
C ASN A 126 -2.86 9.14 21.44
N LEU A 127 -3.57 8.03 21.35
CA LEU A 127 -3.43 7.07 20.26
C LEU A 127 -4.80 6.60 19.78
N PHE A 128 -5.06 6.80 18.50
CA PHE A 128 -6.30 6.35 17.87
C PHE A 128 -6.05 5.20 16.90
N ILE A 129 -7.06 4.32 16.84
CA ILE A 129 -7.08 3.12 16.02
C ILE A 129 -8.21 3.26 15.01
N TYR A 130 -7.91 2.99 13.74
CA TYR A 130 -8.85 3.14 12.64
C TYR A 130 -8.74 1.93 11.70
N PRO A 131 -9.86 1.37 11.22
CA PRO A 131 -9.81 0.40 10.13
C PRO A 131 -9.41 1.04 8.79
N GLU A 132 -8.79 0.26 7.91
CA GLU A 132 -8.34 0.72 6.58
C GLU A 132 -9.49 0.89 5.56
N HIS A 133 -10.57 0.12 5.70
CA HIS A 133 -11.75 0.18 4.85
C HIS A 133 -11.49 0.30 3.31
N GLN A 134 -10.95 -0.75 2.71
CA GLN A 134 -10.67 -0.91 1.27
C GLN A 134 -9.51 -0.08 0.68
N ASP A 135 -8.77 0.65 1.51
CA ASP A 135 -7.57 1.39 1.12
C ASP A 135 -6.32 0.52 0.97
N HIS A 136 -6.34 -0.71 1.51
CA HIS A 136 -5.22 -1.64 1.47
C HIS A 136 -5.74 -3.08 1.32
N ASP A 137 -6.03 -3.47 0.09
CA ASP A 137 -6.54 -4.81 -0.24
C ASP A 137 -5.87 -5.35 -1.51
N ILE A 138 -5.76 -6.67 -1.62
CA ILE A 138 -5.30 -7.33 -2.85
C ILE A 138 -6.25 -6.97 -4.00
N GLY A 139 -5.73 -6.31 -5.02
CA GLY A 139 -6.50 -5.95 -6.19
C GLY A 139 -6.03 -4.65 -6.79
N SER A 140 -6.83 -4.11 -7.69
CA SER A 140 -6.59 -2.79 -8.27
C SER A 140 -7.88 -2.26 -8.86
N TRP A 141 -8.09 -0.94 -8.83
CA TRP A 141 -9.18 -0.31 -9.57
C TRP A 141 -10.58 -0.78 -9.15
N GLY A 142 -10.75 -1.18 -7.89
CA GLY A 142 -12.01 -1.72 -7.34
C GLY A 142 -12.34 -3.15 -7.78
N ILE A 143 -11.49 -3.78 -8.60
CA ILE A 143 -11.64 -5.19 -8.97
C ILE A 143 -10.80 -6.00 -8.00
N GLY A 144 -11.48 -6.73 -7.12
CA GLY A 144 -10.86 -7.51 -6.05
C GLY A 144 -10.37 -6.71 -4.85
N GLY A 145 -10.09 -5.42 -5.04
CA GLY A 145 -9.56 -4.50 -4.05
C GLY A 145 -8.98 -3.27 -4.76
N TRP A 146 -8.37 -2.35 -4.02
CA TRP A 146 -7.78 -1.14 -4.59
C TRP A 146 -6.25 -1.14 -4.65
N GLY A 147 -5.58 -2.15 -4.04
CA GLY A 147 -4.15 -2.12 -3.79
C GLY A 147 -3.84 -1.29 -2.55
N ASP A 148 -2.61 -0.81 -2.42
CA ASP A 148 -2.21 0.14 -1.40
C ASP A 148 -2.47 1.58 -1.88
N LEU A 149 -3.40 2.26 -1.21
CA LEU A 149 -3.77 3.66 -1.46
C LEU A 149 -3.14 4.64 -0.46
N TYR A 150 -2.33 4.17 0.49
CA TYR A 150 -1.73 5.01 1.51
C TYR A 150 -0.53 5.78 0.95
N PRO A 151 -0.53 7.13 1.03
CA PRO A 151 0.62 7.92 0.59
C PRO A 151 1.81 7.84 1.56
N ALA A 152 1.61 7.21 2.73
CA ALA A 152 2.57 7.19 3.81
C ALA A 152 2.28 6.12 4.87
N ASN A 153 3.34 5.73 5.58
CA ASN A 153 3.26 4.99 6.84
C ASN A 153 3.54 5.95 8.01
N SER A 154 2.87 5.73 9.15
CA SER A 154 2.99 6.60 10.33
C SER A 154 2.91 5.84 11.65
N PRO A 155 3.80 6.14 12.62
CA PRO A 155 3.70 5.61 13.98
C PRO A 155 2.66 6.35 14.85
N CYS A 156 2.01 7.41 14.34
CA CYS A 156 1.13 8.27 15.15
C CYS A 156 -0.29 7.73 15.31
N LEU A 157 -0.64 6.65 14.61
CA LEU A 157 -1.92 5.94 14.70
C LEU A 157 -1.69 4.44 14.51
N ILE A 158 -2.75 3.64 14.68
CA ILE A 158 -2.77 2.24 14.24
C ILE A 158 -3.86 2.10 13.21
N THR A 159 -3.50 1.63 12.02
CA THR A 159 -4.46 1.23 11.00
C THR A 159 -4.66 -0.28 11.08
N SER A 160 -5.89 -0.75 11.28
CA SER A 160 -6.21 -2.19 11.29
C SER A 160 -6.71 -2.67 9.93
N GLN A 161 -6.29 -3.88 9.51
CA GLN A 161 -6.79 -4.50 8.28
C GLN A 161 -8.30 -4.76 8.38
N GLY A 162 -9.07 -4.37 7.35
CA GLY A 162 -10.51 -4.55 7.27
C GLY A 162 -11.34 -3.31 7.66
N SER A 163 -12.56 -3.55 8.14
CA SER A 163 -13.60 -2.52 8.36
C SER A 163 -14.06 -2.48 9.83
N SER A 164 -15.25 -1.91 10.11
CA SER A 164 -15.81 -1.82 11.47
C SER A 164 -15.64 -3.10 12.28
N GLY A 165 -15.05 -2.96 13.48
CA GLY A 165 -14.82 -4.06 14.40
C GLY A 165 -13.41 -4.67 14.33
N THR A 166 -12.66 -4.47 13.24
CA THR A 166 -11.28 -4.99 13.15
C THR A 166 -10.28 -4.17 13.95
N ASP A 167 -10.69 -3.00 14.44
CA ASP A 167 -9.98 -2.14 15.38
C ASP A 167 -9.99 -2.71 16.82
N GLN A 168 -10.97 -3.55 17.16
CA GLN A 168 -11.18 -4.05 18.53
C GLN A 168 -10.01 -4.86 19.11
N PRO A 169 -9.37 -5.81 18.39
CA PRO A 169 -8.22 -6.54 18.92
C PRO A 169 -7.06 -5.62 19.31
N PHE A 170 -6.78 -4.60 18.48
CA PHE A 170 -5.73 -3.63 18.75
C PHE A 170 -6.09 -2.71 19.91
N LEU A 171 -7.35 -2.30 20.02
CA LEU A 171 -7.84 -1.47 21.13
C LEU A 171 -7.67 -2.20 22.47
N GLN A 172 -8.05 -3.47 22.52
CA GLN A 172 -7.87 -4.32 23.70
C GLN A 172 -6.39 -4.51 24.02
N ALA A 173 -5.56 -4.84 23.03
CA ALA A 173 -4.14 -5.07 23.26
C ALA A 173 -3.40 -3.81 23.73
N VAL A 174 -3.71 -2.63 23.17
CA VAL A 174 -3.16 -1.35 23.62
C VAL A 174 -3.53 -1.08 25.08
N LEU A 175 -4.81 -1.23 25.45
CA LEU A 175 -5.27 -1.02 26.82
C LEU A 175 -4.65 -2.02 27.80
N SER A 176 -4.62 -3.31 27.46
CA SER A 176 -3.93 -4.35 28.24
C SER A 176 -2.46 -4.00 28.48
N THR A 177 -1.77 -3.56 27.42
CA THR A 177 -0.34 -3.21 27.48
C THR A 177 -0.10 -2.01 28.38
N ILE A 178 -0.91 -0.96 28.24
CA ILE A 178 -0.82 0.22 29.10
C ILE A 178 -1.08 -0.15 30.56
N ALA A 179 -2.07 -1.00 30.81
CA ALA A 179 -2.42 -1.47 32.16
C ALA A 179 -1.31 -2.30 32.80
N ALA A 180 -0.56 -3.06 32.00
CA ALA A 180 0.46 -4.01 32.44
C ALA A 180 1.75 -3.35 32.95
N PHE A 181 2.05 -2.11 32.54
CA PHE A 181 3.27 -1.43 32.99
C PHE A 181 3.36 -1.36 34.52
N PRO A 182 4.57 -1.47 35.11
CA PRO A 182 4.77 -1.13 36.51
C PRO A 182 4.28 0.30 36.80
N PRO A 183 3.67 0.57 37.98
CA PRO A 183 3.15 1.89 38.32
C PRO A 183 4.14 3.05 38.12
N GLU A 184 5.40 2.85 38.51
CA GLU A 184 6.46 3.86 38.33
C GLU A 184 6.78 4.11 36.85
N THR A 185 6.84 3.05 36.04
CA THR A 185 7.12 3.13 34.61
C THR A 185 5.98 3.83 33.88
N GLN A 186 4.73 3.43 34.12
CA GLN A 186 3.57 4.06 33.47
C GLN A 186 3.51 5.55 33.77
N ARG A 187 3.71 5.94 35.03
CA ARG A 187 3.74 7.35 35.44
C ARG A 187 4.84 8.11 34.71
N LEU A 188 6.05 7.58 34.66
CA LEU A 188 7.16 8.23 33.96
C LEU A 188 6.90 8.36 32.45
N LEU A 189 6.33 7.33 31.82
CA LEU A 189 5.95 7.36 30.42
C LEU A 189 4.91 8.45 30.12
N ILE A 190 3.91 8.60 30.98
CA ILE A 190 2.88 9.64 30.88
C ILE A 190 3.51 11.03 31.08
N ASP A 191 4.23 11.24 32.19
CA ASP A 191 4.83 12.53 32.55
C ASP A 191 5.84 13.03 31.51
N LYS A 192 6.48 12.12 30.78
CA LYS A 192 7.44 12.42 29.71
C LYS A 192 6.84 12.41 28.31
N ASN A 193 5.53 12.19 28.17
CA ASN A 193 4.84 12.13 26.88
C ASN A 193 5.41 11.10 25.90
N ILE A 194 5.81 9.93 26.41
CA ILE A 194 6.36 8.84 25.61
C ILE A 194 5.61 7.51 25.82
N LEU A 195 4.41 7.54 26.38
CA LEU A 195 3.57 6.35 26.54
C LEU A 195 3.25 5.72 25.18
N MET A 196 2.70 6.51 24.25
CA MET A 196 2.30 6.00 22.93
C MET A 196 3.48 5.59 22.05
N PRO A 197 4.61 6.33 22.03
CA PRO A 197 5.84 5.83 21.43
C PRO A 197 6.30 4.46 21.97
N THR A 198 6.22 4.27 23.29
CA THR A 198 6.62 3.01 23.92
C THR A 198 5.66 1.88 23.57
N VAL A 199 4.34 2.13 23.58
CA VAL A 199 3.32 1.16 23.16
C VAL A 199 3.51 0.76 21.70
N GLN A 200 3.77 1.71 20.80
CA GLN A 200 4.03 1.43 19.39
C GLN A 200 5.29 0.57 19.18
N ALA A 201 6.35 0.82 19.97
CA ALA A 201 7.55 -0.01 19.96
C ALA A 201 7.25 -1.45 20.42
N ILE A 202 6.47 -1.61 21.50
CA ILE A 202 6.07 -2.93 22.02
C ILE A 202 5.24 -3.68 20.97
N LEU A 203 4.16 -3.07 20.45
CA LEU A 203 3.28 -3.66 19.44
C LEU A 203 4.06 -4.30 18.28
N ARG A 204 5.02 -3.55 17.74
CA ARG A 204 5.82 -3.95 16.58
C ARG A 204 6.85 -5.01 16.94
N ARG A 205 7.52 -4.89 18.09
CA ARG A 205 8.56 -5.85 18.54
C ARG A 205 8.00 -7.21 18.92
N THR A 206 6.76 -7.27 19.41
CA THR A 206 6.15 -8.52 19.89
C THR A 206 5.30 -9.20 18.83
N SER A 207 5.10 -8.58 17.67
CA SER A 207 4.32 -9.13 16.56
C SER A 207 4.73 -10.58 16.25
N HIS A 208 3.75 -11.42 15.90
CA HIS A 208 4.03 -12.78 15.45
C HIS A 208 4.91 -12.84 14.18
N LEU A 209 5.04 -11.74 13.42
CA LEU A 209 5.96 -11.64 12.29
C LEU A 209 7.43 -11.47 12.69
N VAL A 210 7.69 -11.04 13.93
CA VAL A 210 9.03 -10.78 14.47
C VAL A 210 9.49 -11.99 15.26
N LYS A 211 10.54 -12.66 14.77
CA LYS A 211 11.17 -13.81 15.43
C LYS A 211 12.54 -13.45 16.01
N GLU A 212 13.19 -12.46 15.41
CA GLU A 212 14.52 -11.98 15.80
C GLU A 212 14.64 -10.46 15.59
N GLU A 213 15.69 -9.84 16.14
CA GLU A 213 15.86 -8.38 16.10
C GLU A 213 15.91 -7.81 14.68
N LYS A 214 16.48 -8.56 13.72
CA LYS A 214 16.54 -8.13 12.31
C LYS A 214 15.14 -8.00 11.68
N ASP A 215 14.16 -8.78 12.14
CA ASP A 215 12.78 -8.66 11.64
C ASP A 215 12.17 -7.34 12.11
N TYR A 216 12.46 -6.95 13.36
CA TYR A 216 12.09 -5.64 13.88
C TYR A 216 12.76 -4.50 13.12
N LEU A 217 13.99 -4.68 12.63
CA LEU A 217 14.68 -3.71 11.79
C LEU A 217 14.44 -3.99 10.30
N SER A 218 13.19 -4.28 9.91
CA SER A 218 12.77 -4.50 8.52
C SER A 218 11.30 -4.13 8.33
N GLY A 219 10.85 -4.00 7.07
CA GLY A 219 9.43 -3.74 6.75
C GLY A 219 8.43 -4.74 7.35
N ARG A 220 8.88 -5.96 7.70
CA ARG A 220 8.01 -7.00 8.27
C ARG A 220 7.33 -6.58 9.58
N ALA A 221 8.01 -5.77 10.40
CA ALA A 221 7.49 -5.32 11.69
C ALA A 221 6.77 -3.97 11.61
N HIS A 222 6.84 -3.29 10.47
CA HIS A 222 6.36 -1.92 10.30
C HIS A 222 5.45 -1.77 9.08
N PRO A 223 4.40 -2.59 8.94
CA PRO A 223 3.42 -2.36 7.88
C PRO A 223 2.69 -1.04 8.13
N ASP A 224 2.12 -0.46 7.07
CA ASP A 224 1.20 0.67 7.16
C ASP A 224 -0.19 0.25 7.67
N VAL A 225 -0.57 -1.00 7.42
CA VAL A 225 -1.79 -1.64 7.92
C VAL A 225 -1.48 -2.92 8.71
N PHE A 226 -2.00 -3.00 9.93
CA PHE A 226 -1.76 -4.13 10.83
C PHE A 226 -2.87 -5.16 10.75
N ASP A 227 -2.52 -6.41 10.45
CA ASP A 227 -3.43 -7.55 10.57
C ASP A 227 -3.46 -8.07 12.02
N SER A 228 -4.65 -8.28 12.56
CA SER A 228 -4.85 -8.86 13.89
C SER A 228 -4.25 -10.26 14.04
N ALA A 229 -4.09 -11.02 12.95
CA ALA A 229 -3.42 -12.32 12.95
C ALA A 229 -1.94 -12.22 13.36
N TRP A 230 -1.33 -11.03 13.27
CA TRP A 230 0.04 -10.77 13.67
C TRP A 230 0.16 -10.24 15.10
N LEU A 231 -0.96 -9.93 15.75
CA LEU A 231 -1.00 -9.34 17.08
C LEU A 231 -0.71 -10.39 18.15
N ASN A 232 0.24 -10.11 19.03
CA ASN A 232 0.60 -10.98 20.14
C ASN A 232 0.40 -10.24 21.48
N GLU A 233 -0.87 -10.09 21.86
CA GLU A 233 -1.24 -9.33 23.07
C GLU A 233 -0.53 -9.82 24.33
N LYS A 234 -0.36 -11.14 24.47
CA LYS A 234 0.33 -11.74 25.62
C LYS A 234 1.77 -11.26 25.74
N GLU A 235 2.55 -11.32 24.66
CA GLU A 235 3.93 -10.83 24.71
C GLU A 235 4.00 -9.31 24.88
N MET A 236 3.01 -8.55 24.39
CA MET A 236 2.93 -7.12 24.65
C MET A 236 2.81 -6.83 26.16
N VAL A 237 1.88 -7.49 26.87
CA VAL A 237 1.70 -7.27 28.32
C VAL A 237 2.89 -7.78 29.13
N LEU A 238 3.51 -8.89 28.73
CA LEU A 238 4.71 -9.43 29.38
C LEU A 238 5.89 -8.47 29.22
N MET A 239 6.09 -7.92 28.03
CA MET A 239 7.16 -6.95 27.76
C MET A 239 6.92 -5.64 28.52
N ALA A 240 5.68 -5.14 28.57
CA ALA A 240 5.32 -3.94 29.34
C ALA A 240 5.53 -4.15 30.84
N ASN A 241 5.07 -5.27 31.41
CA ASN A 241 5.18 -5.54 32.84
C ASN A 241 6.63 -5.68 33.33
N ARG A 242 7.52 -6.21 32.49
CA ARG A 242 8.96 -6.32 32.79
C ARG A 242 9.73 -5.00 32.62
N MET A 243 9.10 -3.96 32.07
CA MET A 243 9.79 -2.71 31.76
C MET A 243 9.96 -1.85 33.02
N ALA A 244 11.14 -1.92 33.63
CA ALA A 244 11.58 -0.94 34.62
C ALA A 244 11.84 0.42 33.95
N PRO A 245 11.89 1.54 34.70
CA PRO A 245 12.23 2.86 34.15
C PRO A 245 13.53 2.85 33.34
N GLY A 246 14.54 2.11 33.82
CA GLY A 246 15.82 1.87 33.14
C GLY A 246 15.73 1.18 31.78
N ALA A 247 14.62 0.50 31.47
CA ALA A 247 14.43 -0.23 30.20
C ALA A 247 13.58 0.53 29.17
N ILE A 248 13.09 1.73 29.52
CA ILE A 248 12.30 2.56 28.60
C ILE A 248 13.10 2.83 27.31
N PRO A 249 12.50 2.61 26.13
CA PRO A 249 13.14 2.91 24.85
C PRO A 249 13.45 4.40 24.68
N PRO A 250 14.48 4.76 23.89
CA PRO A 250 14.66 6.14 23.47
C PRO A 250 13.58 6.54 22.46
N VAL A 251 13.56 7.82 22.08
CA VAL A 251 12.71 8.33 21.00
C VAL A 251 13.60 8.69 19.82
N ALA A 252 13.33 8.08 18.66
CA ALA A 252 13.89 8.50 17.39
C ALA A 252 13.18 9.78 16.94
N LEU A 253 13.93 10.76 16.46
CA LEU A 253 13.42 12.01 15.88
C LEU A 253 14.33 12.43 14.73
N PHE A 254 13.73 12.94 13.66
CA PHE A 254 14.47 13.54 12.54
C PHE A 254 13.96 14.93 12.17
N GLU A 255 14.83 15.73 11.54
CA GLU A 255 14.48 17.03 10.96
C GLU A 255 15.03 17.10 9.53
N ILE A 256 14.17 17.40 8.55
CA ILE A 256 14.58 17.60 7.16
C ILE A 256 15.15 19.01 7.03
N ALA A 257 16.46 19.13 6.80
CA ALA A 257 17.16 20.40 6.66
C ALA A 257 17.16 20.91 5.22
N GLU A 258 17.34 20.00 4.26
CA GLU A 258 17.31 20.29 2.82
C GLU A 258 16.60 19.14 2.10
N GLU A 259 15.89 19.45 1.02
CA GLU A 259 15.28 18.45 0.15
C GLU A 259 15.21 18.96 -1.30
N THR A 260 15.10 18.05 -2.27
CA THR A 260 14.86 18.42 -3.67
C THR A 260 13.53 19.17 -3.80
N GLU A 261 13.56 20.37 -4.38
CA GLU A 261 12.36 21.17 -4.64
C GLU A 261 11.79 20.88 -6.04
N PHE A 262 10.46 20.91 -6.15
CA PHE A 262 9.75 20.76 -7.42
C PHE A 262 9.00 22.04 -7.79
N GLU A 263 9.18 22.50 -9.03
CA GLU A 263 8.51 23.67 -9.59
C GLU A 263 7.34 23.22 -10.48
N GLU A 264 6.20 23.86 -10.31
CA GLU A 264 5.01 23.66 -11.15
C GLU A 264 5.32 24.01 -12.60
N ASN A 265 4.77 23.24 -13.53
CA ASN A 265 4.93 23.40 -14.99
C ASN A 265 6.34 23.13 -15.53
N ALA A 266 7.36 23.01 -14.68
CA ALA A 266 8.72 22.59 -15.06
C ALA A 266 9.00 21.13 -14.67
N HIS A 267 8.70 20.76 -13.42
CA HIS A 267 9.00 19.43 -12.90
C HIS A 267 7.77 18.51 -12.85
N PHE A 268 6.58 19.07 -12.68
CA PHE A 268 5.31 18.35 -12.67
C PHE A 268 4.17 19.22 -13.22
N PHE A 269 3.08 18.59 -13.66
CA PHE A 269 2.05 19.25 -14.47
C PHE A 269 0.67 18.97 -13.91
N GLU A 270 -0.06 19.97 -13.42
CA GLU A 270 -1.37 19.77 -12.80
C GLU A 270 -2.36 20.86 -13.21
N ALA A 271 -3.66 20.57 -13.11
CA ALA A 271 -4.69 21.60 -13.13
C ALA A 271 -4.56 22.51 -11.89
N ALA A 272 -5.38 23.55 -11.78
CA ALA A 272 -5.39 24.38 -10.57
C ALA A 272 -5.77 23.57 -9.30
N LYS A 273 -5.02 23.80 -8.21
CA LYS A 273 -5.26 23.26 -6.84
C LYS A 273 -5.02 21.75 -6.61
N PRO A 274 -3.96 21.12 -7.15
CA PRO A 274 -3.60 19.76 -6.72
C PRO A 274 -3.12 19.79 -5.26
N LEU A 275 -3.09 18.64 -4.59
CA LEU A 275 -2.35 18.56 -3.32
C LEU A 275 -0.87 18.93 -3.54
N PRO A 276 -0.22 19.56 -2.54
CA PRO A 276 1.20 19.83 -2.61
C PRO A 276 1.99 18.52 -2.65
N TRP A 277 3.17 18.54 -3.26
CA TRP A 277 4.04 17.37 -3.25
C TRP A 277 4.63 17.08 -1.85
N LYS A 278 4.64 18.07 -0.95
CA LYS A 278 4.91 17.90 0.48
C LYS A 278 3.60 17.62 1.22
N LEU A 279 3.26 16.35 1.42
CA LEU A 279 2.00 15.96 2.07
C LEU A 279 2.02 16.20 3.59
N GLY A 280 3.19 16.11 4.23
CA GLY A 280 3.34 16.41 5.65
C GLY A 280 4.78 16.29 6.15
N THR A 281 5.14 17.04 7.19
CA THR A 281 6.46 16.97 7.84
C THR A 281 6.31 17.13 9.34
N THR A 282 6.73 16.12 10.10
CA THR A 282 6.82 16.13 11.55
C THR A 282 8.11 15.42 11.99
N PRO A 283 8.55 15.55 13.25
CA PRO A 283 9.77 14.88 13.72
C PRO A 283 9.76 13.34 13.69
N VAL A 284 8.58 12.71 13.60
CA VAL A 284 8.42 11.24 13.63
C VAL A 284 7.79 10.67 12.37
N SER A 285 7.20 11.51 11.52
CA SER A 285 6.50 11.10 10.31
C SER A 285 6.53 12.22 9.27
N ALA A 286 6.98 11.91 8.05
CA ALA A 286 6.95 12.83 6.92
C ALA A 286 6.60 12.07 5.64
N SER A 287 5.92 12.74 4.71
CA SER A 287 5.59 12.17 3.40
C SER A 287 5.81 13.16 2.25
N ARG A 288 6.34 12.62 1.14
CA ARG A 288 6.53 13.31 -0.14
C ARG A 288 5.90 12.53 -1.28
N LEU A 289 5.26 13.24 -2.19
CA LEU A 289 4.84 12.72 -3.48
C LEU A 289 5.95 12.96 -4.50
N TYR A 290 6.57 11.90 -5.01
CA TYR A 290 7.60 11.97 -6.03
C TYR A 290 7.01 12.04 -7.44
N ARG A 291 6.42 13.21 -7.76
CA ARG A 291 5.87 13.53 -9.09
C ARG A 291 6.78 14.39 -9.97
N GLY A 292 7.86 14.94 -9.41
CA GLY A 292 8.82 15.75 -10.17
C GLY A 292 9.68 14.90 -11.12
N ASN A 293 10.10 15.45 -12.25
CA ASN A 293 10.93 14.78 -13.26
C ASN A 293 12.44 14.69 -12.94
N SER A 294 12.85 14.95 -11.70
CA SER A 294 14.23 14.73 -11.28
C SER A 294 14.61 13.26 -11.40
N ARG A 295 15.91 12.98 -11.57
CA ARG A 295 16.44 11.60 -11.54
C ARG A 295 16.32 10.95 -10.16
N ARG A 296 16.53 11.75 -9.11
CA ARG A 296 16.47 11.33 -7.69
C ARG A 296 15.84 12.44 -6.87
N ILE A 297 15.10 12.06 -5.83
CA ILE A 297 14.75 12.96 -4.73
C ILE A 297 15.83 12.81 -3.66
N GLN A 298 16.33 13.94 -3.16
CA GLN A 298 17.42 14.00 -2.20
C GLN A 298 16.94 14.66 -0.91
N PHE A 299 17.46 14.21 0.23
CA PHE A 299 17.22 14.81 1.54
C PHE A 299 18.52 14.94 2.32
N VAL A 300 18.65 16.02 3.07
CA VAL A 300 19.63 16.16 4.15
C VAL A 300 18.84 16.17 5.46
N VAL A 301 19.04 15.15 6.28
CA VAL A 301 18.23 14.92 7.47
C VAL A 301 19.10 14.91 8.72
N SER A 302 18.76 15.73 9.70
CA SER A 302 19.35 15.73 11.04
C SER A 302 18.67 14.69 11.91
N THR A 303 19.46 13.90 12.64
CA THR A 303 18.98 12.94 13.66
C THR A 303 19.34 13.39 15.08
N GLY A 304 19.92 14.59 15.23
CA GLY A 304 20.51 15.07 16.49
C GLY A 304 19.52 15.34 17.62
N LYS A 305 18.21 15.32 17.33
CA LYS A 305 17.13 15.46 18.32
C LYS A 305 16.69 14.12 18.92
N SER A 306 17.11 13.00 18.35
CA SER A 306 16.85 11.67 18.94
C SER A 306 17.45 11.59 20.34
N GLY A 307 16.72 11.05 21.30
CA GLY A 307 17.09 11.16 22.71
C GLY A 307 16.53 10.07 23.61
N ASP A 308 17.21 9.86 24.73
CA ASP A 308 16.81 8.96 25.79
C ASP A 308 16.35 9.77 27.01
N ILE A 309 15.23 9.40 27.62
CA ILE A 309 14.66 10.16 28.75
C ILE A 309 15.55 10.14 30.01
N GLN A 310 16.51 9.22 30.10
CA GLN A 310 17.50 9.15 31.18
C GLN A 310 18.86 9.70 30.76
N GLY A 311 18.96 10.33 29.58
CA GLY A 311 20.18 10.96 29.08
C GLY A 311 21.27 9.96 28.66
N ARG A 312 20.92 8.69 28.43
CA ARG A 312 21.88 7.70 27.94
C ARG A 312 22.32 8.01 26.51
N PRO A 313 23.55 7.64 26.11
CA PRO A 313 23.99 7.77 24.73
C PRO A 313 23.07 7.00 23.77
N VAL A 314 22.63 7.67 22.70
CA VAL A 314 21.76 7.10 21.68
C VAL A 314 22.57 6.82 20.41
N LYS A 315 22.41 5.60 19.88
CA LYS A 315 22.84 5.23 18.53
C LYS A 315 21.64 5.24 17.61
N VAL A 316 21.79 5.80 16.41
CA VAL A 316 20.72 5.84 15.42
C VAL A 316 21.04 4.94 14.23
N GLN A 317 20.00 4.37 13.63
CA GLN A 317 20.10 3.52 12.45
C GLN A 317 18.96 3.82 11.49
N TRP A 318 19.28 3.98 10.21
CA TRP A 318 18.31 4.07 9.12
C TRP A 318 18.11 2.71 8.47
N VAL A 319 16.86 2.39 8.14
CA VAL A 319 16.44 1.12 7.55
C VAL A 319 15.46 1.40 6.42
N VAL A 320 15.59 0.66 5.31
CA VAL A 320 14.57 0.61 4.26
C VAL A 320 13.49 -0.37 4.71
N LEU A 321 12.27 0.12 4.94
CA LEU A 321 11.11 -0.70 5.29
C LEU A 321 10.41 -1.20 4.03
N GLN A 322 10.23 -0.32 3.05
CA GLN A 322 9.61 -0.61 1.76
C GLN A 322 10.41 0.07 0.65
N GLY A 323 10.60 -0.60 -0.49
CA GLY A 323 11.35 -0.11 -1.63
C GLY A 323 12.53 -1.02 -2.01
N ASN A 324 13.17 -0.72 -3.14
CA ASN A 324 14.37 -1.44 -3.60
C ASN A 324 15.62 -0.80 -2.98
N PRO A 325 16.35 -1.50 -2.09
CA PRO A 325 17.55 -0.95 -1.45
C PRO A 325 18.66 -0.53 -2.43
N GLU A 326 18.74 -1.16 -3.61
CA GLU A 326 19.75 -0.80 -4.62
C GLU A 326 19.53 0.59 -5.23
N TRP A 327 18.32 1.14 -5.09
CA TRP A 327 17.92 2.42 -5.63
C TRP A 327 17.85 3.53 -4.57
N ILE A 328 18.33 3.22 -3.37
CA ILE A 328 18.34 4.08 -2.20
C ILE A 328 19.78 4.15 -1.69
N SER A 329 20.31 5.37 -1.56
CA SER A 329 21.64 5.59 -0.96
C SER A 329 21.51 6.33 0.36
N LEU A 330 22.21 5.85 1.37
CA LEU A 330 22.23 6.38 2.74
C LEU A 330 23.67 6.76 3.10
N GLU A 331 24.00 8.05 3.13
CA GLU A 331 25.36 8.52 3.42
C GLU A 331 25.40 9.29 4.74
N THR A 332 26.11 8.75 5.74
CA THR A 332 26.25 9.40 7.05
C THR A 332 27.43 10.38 7.07
N ALA A 333 27.22 11.59 7.59
CA ALA A 333 28.31 12.52 7.84
C ALA A 333 29.14 12.04 9.04
N ARG A 334 30.48 12.03 8.92
CA ARG A 334 31.38 11.50 9.98
C ARG A 334 31.35 12.32 11.28
N GLU A 335 31.07 13.62 11.21
CA GLU A 335 31.23 14.57 12.33
C GLU A 335 29.92 15.20 12.81
N LYS A 336 28.81 14.97 12.10
CA LYS A 336 27.50 15.56 12.42
C LYS A 336 26.44 14.46 12.41
N PRO A 337 25.38 14.56 13.25
CA PRO A 337 24.25 13.64 13.22
C PRO A 337 23.34 13.96 12.03
N VAL A 338 23.90 13.90 10.82
CA VAL A 338 23.25 14.24 9.56
C VAL A 338 23.46 13.09 8.59
N ILE A 339 22.40 12.73 7.88
CA ILE A 339 22.41 11.77 6.79
C ILE A 339 21.96 12.43 5.49
N ARG A 340 22.59 12.04 4.38
CA ARG A 340 22.11 12.33 3.04
C ARG A 340 21.39 11.10 2.51
N LEU A 341 20.12 11.29 2.14
CA LEU A 341 19.27 10.26 1.56
C LEU A 341 19.08 10.58 0.09
N ASN A 342 19.26 9.61 -0.80
CA ASN A 342 18.87 9.76 -2.20
C ASN A 342 17.99 8.58 -2.59
N VAL A 343 16.87 8.87 -3.25
CA VAL A 343 15.89 7.87 -3.67
C VAL A 343 15.58 8.06 -5.15
N ARG A 344 15.80 7.01 -5.96
CA ARG A 344 15.34 6.96 -7.35
C ARG A 344 13.84 6.64 -7.39
N TRP A 345 13.16 6.99 -8.47
CA TRP A 345 11.77 6.58 -8.68
C TRP A 345 11.62 5.04 -8.70
N HIS A 346 10.54 4.52 -8.12
CA HIS A 346 10.24 3.09 -8.04
C HIS A 346 8.90 2.78 -8.74
N PRO A 347 8.81 1.68 -9.51
CA PRO A 347 7.53 1.08 -9.86
C PRO A 347 6.93 0.39 -8.62
N GLY A 348 5.71 -0.11 -8.74
CA GLY A 348 5.05 -0.85 -7.66
C GLY A 348 5.85 -2.09 -7.24
N LEU A 349 6.03 -2.28 -5.94
CA LEU A 349 6.72 -3.42 -5.33
C LEU A 349 5.85 -4.05 -4.25
N GLU A 350 5.88 -5.37 -4.13
CA GLU A 350 5.16 -6.07 -3.06
C GLU A 350 5.72 -5.68 -1.68
N GLU A 351 4.82 -5.35 -0.76
CA GLU A 351 5.16 -5.10 0.63
C GLU A 351 5.58 -6.40 1.35
N PRO A 352 6.68 -6.42 2.12
CA PRO A 352 7.19 -7.64 2.77
C PRO A 352 6.22 -8.36 3.71
N ALA A 353 5.28 -7.64 4.33
CA ALA A 353 4.34 -8.19 5.31
C ALA A 353 3.05 -8.71 4.65
N SER A 354 2.40 -7.87 3.84
CA SER A 354 1.09 -8.17 3.24
C SER A 354 1.18 -8.84 1.87
N GLY A 355 2.27 -8.63 1.13
CA GLY A 355 2.39 -9.00 -0.28
C GLY A 355 1.59 -8.11 -1.23
N ILE A 356 0.93 -7.05 -0.75
CA ILE A 356 0.20 -6.08 -1.59
C ILE A 356 1.20 -5.18 -2.30
N ALA A 357 0.97 -4.92 -3.58
CA ALA A 357 1.82 -4.02 -4.36
C ALA A 357 1.62 -2.57 -3.91
N SER A 358 2.73 -1.94 -3.50
CA SER A 358 2.79 -0.56 -3.04
C SER A 358 3.68 0.27 -3.95
N HIS A 359 3.23 1.50 -4.24
CA HIS A 359 4.00 2.52 -4.95
C HIS A 359 4.69 3.49 -4.00
N ARG A 360 5.18 2.98 -2.87
CA ARG A 360 5.80 3.79 -1.82
C ARG A 360 7.21 3.29 -1.50
N VAL A 361 8.06 4.19 -1.05
CA VAL A 361 9.31 3.89 -0.36
C VAL A 361 9.18 4.40 1.07
N ASP A 362 9.42 3.52 2.04
CA ASP A 362 9.39 3.86 3.46
C ASP A 362 10.79 3.70 4.06
N LEU A 363 11.32 4.77 4.64
CA LEU A 363 12.60 4.80 5.34
C LEU A 363 12.34 5.06 6.82
N ALA A 364 12.85 4.19 7.70
CA ALA A 364 12.70 4.35 9.14
C ALA A 364 14.02 4.68 9.84
N LEU A 365 13.96 5.64 10.74
CA LEU A 365 14.97 5.94 11.74
C LEU A 365 14.62 5.24 13.05
N PHE A 366 15.56 4.46 13.57
CA PHE A 366 15.51 3.87 14.90
C PHE A 366 16.58 4.48 15.79
N ALA A 367 16.27 4.60 17.08
CA ALA A 367 17.19 4.98 18.13
C ALA A 367 17.37 3.80 19.11
N SER A 368 18.61 3.56 19.55
CA SER A 368 18.94 2.55 20.56
C SER A 368 19.79 3.16 21.66
N ASN A 369 19.45 2.85 22.91
CA ASN A 369 20.21 3.26 24.09
C ASN A 369 21.08 2.11 24.66
N GLY A 370 21.25 1.03 23.89
CA GLY A 370 21.96 -0.19 24.30
C GLY A 370 21.15 -1.18 25.14
N VAL A 371 19.94 -0.80 25.57
CA VAL A 371 19.00 -1.66 26.32
C VAL A 371 17.75 -1.95 25.49
N SER A 372 17.20 -0.93 24.85
CA SER A 372 15.96 -0.97 24.09
C SER A 372 16.09 -0.16 22.80
N ILE A 373 15.30 -0.55 21.80
CA ILE A 373 15.17 0.15 20.51
C ILE A 373 13.82 0.88 20.49
N SER A 374 13.82 2.12 20.00
CA SER A 374 12.65 2.98 19.85
C SER A 374 11.61 2.42 18.88
N ALA A 375 10.41 2.98 18.90
CA ALA A 375 9.52 2.97 17.73
C ALA A 375 10.21 3.69 16.54
N PRO A 376 9.82 3.39 15.28
CA PRO A 376 10.40 4.08 14.13
C PRO A 376 9.92 5.53 14.05
N SER A 377 10.77 6.42 13.56
CA SER A 377 10.34 7.62 12.86
C SER A 377 10.42 7.37 11.36
N ILE A 378 9.38 7.69 10.59
CA ILE A 378 9.22 7.25 9.20
C ILE A 378 9.23 8.42 8.22
N LEU A 379 10.03 8.31 7.16
CA LEU A 379 9.96 9.15 5.97
C LEU A 379 9.42 8.30 4.81
N SER A 380 8.23 8.64 4.35
CA SER A 380 7.57 8.00 3.20
C SER A 380 7.71 8.83 1.93
N ILE A 381 7.94 8.17 0.82
CA ILE A 381 7.99 8.76 -0.52
C ILE A 381 7.05 7.95 -1.41
N SER A 382 5.90 8.53 -1.76
CA SER A 382 4.93 7.90 -2.66
C SER A 382 5.20 8.27 -4.11
N MET A 383 5.06 7.31 -5.00
CA MET A 383 5.08 7.45 -6.44
C MET A 383 3.64 7.32 -6.95
N LEU A 384 3.34 8.00 -8.06
CA LEU A 384 2.02 7.89 -8.69
C LEU A 384 1.90 6.56 -9.44
N PRO A 385 0.90 5.70 -9.16
CA PRO A 385 0.75 4.42 -9.86
C PRO A 385 0.50 4.56 -11.36
N ASN A 386 -0.10 5.69 -11.78
CA ASN A 386 -0.32 6.02 -13.18
C ASN A 386 0.91 6.65 -13.87
N GLU A 387 2.06 6.73 -13.21
CA GLU A 387 3.34 7.11 -13.83
C GLU A 387 4.22 5.88 -14.09
N MET A 388 4.97 5.90 -15.19
CA MET A 388 6.05 4.96 -15.46
C MET A 388 7.26 5.73 -16.00
N ARG A 389 8.45 5.45 -15.47
CA ARG A 389 9.68 6.14 -15.85
C ARG A 389 10.71 5.18 -16.42
N PHE A 390 11.36 5.62 -17.48
CA PHE A 390 12.41 4.88 -18.17
C PHE A 390 13.70 5.67 -18.14
N TYR A 391 14.81 4.95 -18.18
CA TYR A 391 16.14 5.53 -18.08
C TYR A 391 17.03 4.95 -19.17
N ASP A 392 17.97 5.74 -19.69
CA ASP A 392 18.95 5.26 -20.66
C ASP A 392 20.09 4.46 -20.01
N ALA A 393 21.06 4.01 -20.81
CA ALA A 393 22.19 3.21 -20.35
C ALA A 393 23.10 3.97 -19.36
N GLU A 394 23.15 5.31 -19.47
CA GLU A 394 23.85 6.20 -18.54
C GLU A 394 23.02 6.49 -17.26
N GLY A 395 21.79 5.98 -17.22
CA GLY A 395 20.83 6.11 -16.14
C GLY A 395 20.20 7.51 -16.04
N ARG A 396 20.27 8.31 -17.11
CA ARG A 396 19.52 9.56 -17.26
C ARG A 396 18.06 9.23 -17.53
N LEU A 397 17.16 10.13 -17.15
CA LEU A 397 15.74 9.95 -17.42
C LEU A 397 15.51 10.03 -18.93
N SER A 398 15.01 8.97 -19.55
CA SER A 398 14.74 8.95 -20.99
C SER A 398 13.28 9.27 -21.30
N GLU A 399 12.37 8.82 -20.44
CA GLU A 399 10.94 8.99 -20.68
C GLU A 399 10.12 8.97 -19.38
N ILE A 400 9.10 9.81 -19.30
CA ILE A 400 8.01 9.67 -18.32
C ILE A 400 6.70 9.49 -19.08
N TYR A 401 5.98 8.43 -18.72
CA TYR A 401 4.62 8.19 -19.16
C TYR A 401 3.62 8.45 -18.02
N TYR A 402 2.63 9.32 -18.24
CA TYR A 402 1.71 9.80 -17.17
C TYR A 402 0.34 9.09 -17.13
N ALA A 403 0.18 8.03 -17.93
CA ALA A 403 -1.02 7.22 -18.00
C ALA A 403 -0.69 5.71 -17.97
N ALA A 404 0.28 5.31 -17.14
CA ALA A 404 0.70 3.93 -16.94
C ALA A 404 -0.51 2.99 -16.84
N HIS A 405 -0.47 1.87 -17.55
CA HIS A 405 -1.60 0.94 -17.60
C HIS A 405 -1.76 0.23 -16.25
N ASN A 406 -2.97 -0.22 -15.92
CA ASN A 406 -3.15 -1.09 -14.75
C ASN A 406 -2.29 -2.37 -14.93
N PRO A 407 -1.29 -2.63 -14.06
CA PRO A 407 -0.34 -3.73 -14.24
C PRO A 407 -0.92 -5.12 -13.92
N SER A 408 -2.12 -5.18 -13.34
CA SER A 408 -2.76 -6.46 -12.98
C SER A 408 -2.94 -7.38 -14.19
N LEU A 409 -2.72 -8.68 -13.99
CA LEU A 409 -3.04 -9.74 -14.96
C LEU A 409 -4.55 -10.06 -14.99
N GLY A 410 -5.31 -9.58 -14.02
CA GLY A 410 -6.73 -9.89 -13.85
C GLY A 410 -7.01 -11.30 -13.34
N LEU A 411 -6.05 -11.93 -12.66
CA LEU A 411 -6.26 -13.23 -12.03
C LEU A 411 -7.35 -13.16 -10.95
N PRO A 412 -8.11 -14.25 -10.72
CA PRO A 412 -9.01 -14.30 -9.58
C PRO A 412 -8.27 -14.05 -8.25
N VAL A 413 -8.89 -13.26 -7.37
CA VAL A 413 -8.25 -12.81 -6.11
C VAL A 413 -7.96 -14.00 -5.21
N THR A 414 -8.97 -14.82 -4.94
CA THR A 414 -8.86 -15.98 -4.06
C THR A 414 -8.53 -17.25 -4.82
N ASP A 415 -7.86 -18.18 -4.15
CA ASP A 415 -7.55 -19.51 -4.67
C ASP A 415 -8.74 -20.48 -4.62
N THR A 416 -9.94 -19.97 -4.33
CA THR A 416 -11.21 -20.72 -4.31
C THR A 416 -12.15 -20.31 -5.44
N ASP A 417 -11.84 -19.22 -6.16
CA ASP A 417 -12.71 -18.69 -7.21
C ASP A 417 -12.89 -19.67 -8.37
N ARG A 418 -14.14 -19.93 -8.76
CA ARG A 418 -14.50 -20.88 -9.83
C ARG A 418 -13.95 -20.48 -11.21
N ARG A 419 -13.59 -19.20 -11.44
CA ARG A 419 -12.95 -18.75 -12.68
C ARG A 419 -11.62 -19.43 -12.98
N TRP A 420 -10.94 -19.97 -11.96
CA TRP A 420 -9.75 -20.80 -12.17
C TRP A 420 -10.03 -22.01 -13.06
N LEU A 421 -11.24 -22.58 -13.04
CA LEU A 421 -11.64 -23.67 -13.94
C LEU A 421 -11.58 -23.25 -15.41
N ALA A 422 -12.05 -22.05 -15.74
CA ALA A 422 -12.01 -21.52 -17.10
C ALA A 422 -10.56 -21.34 -17.58
N LEU A 423 -9.66 -20.86 -16.71
CA LEU A 423 -8.24 -20.73 -17.03
C LEU A 423 -7.57 -22.10 -17.23
N LEU A 424 -7.84 -23.07 -16.35
CA LEU A 424 -7.29 -24.43 -16.45
C LEU A 424 -7.78 -25.13 -17.73
N ARG A 425 -9.04 -24.94 -18.13
CA ARG A 425 -9.55 -25.41 -19.44
C ARG A 425 -8.75 -24.81 -20.60
N ALA A 426 -8.53 -23.49 -20.58
CA ALA A 426 -7.77 -22.81 -21.63
C ALA A 426 -6.30 -23.29 -21.71
N CYS A 427 -5.71 -23.75 -20.61
CA CYS A 427 -4.33 -24.25 -20.57
C CYS A 427 -4.16 -25.67 -21.10
N THR A 428 -5.23 -26.47 -21.08
CA THR A 428 -5.15 -27.94 -21.27
C THR A 428 -5.83 -28.41 -22.55
N GLN A 429 -6.75 -27.62 -23.12
CA GLN A 429 -7.39 -27.92 -24.39
C GLN A 429 -6.49 -27.52 -25.55
N SER A 430 -6.08 -28.50 -26.37
CA SER A 430 -5.39 -28.25 -27.64
C SER A 430 -6.41 -28.21 -28.77
N THR A 431 -6.89 -27.01 -29.09
CA THR A 431 -7.86 -26.76 -30.17
C THR A 431 -7.19 -26.27 -31.46
N GLY A 432 -5.90 -25.91 -31.39
CA GLY A 432 -5.14 -25.34 -32.51
C GLY A 432 -5.46 -23.88 -32.80
N ASP A 433 -6.28 -23.23 -31.97
CA ASP A 433 -6.54 -21.79 -32.05
C ASP A 433 -5.44 -20.96 -31.37
N LEU A 434 -5.49 -19.63 -31.53
CA LEU A 434 -4.52 -18.72 -30.93
C LEU A 434 -4.45 -18.84 -29.40
N ARG A 435 -5.60 -18.99 -28.72
CA ARG A 435 -5.69 -19.02 -27.25
C ARG A 435 -4.94 -20.21 -26.66
N SER A 436 -5.19 -21.40 -27.21
CA SER A 436 -4.53 -22.65 -26.81
C SER A 436 -3.04 -22.64 -27.17
N THR A 437 -2.69 -22.16 -28.36
CA THR A 437 -1.29 -22.07 -28.83
C THR A 437 -0.43 -21.19 -27.93
N LEU A 438 -0.95 -20.05 -27.46
CA LEU A 438 -0.22 -19.12 -26.59
C LEU A 438 0.12 -19.76 -25.23
N LEU A 439 -0.86 -20.39 -24.57
CA LEU A 439 -0.63 -21.07 -23.29
C LEU A 439 0.22 -22.33 -23.45
N GLU A 440 0.05 -23.07 -24.55
CA GLU A 440 0.91 -24.21 -24.86
C GLU A 440 2.38 -23.77 -24.94
N ARG A 441 2.68 -22.63 -25.58
CA ARG A 441 4.06 -22.12 -25.63
C ARG A 441 4.58 -21.55 -24.31
N ALA A 442 3.69 -21.09 -23.43
CA ALA A 442 4.06 -20.46 -22.16
C ALA A 442 4.22 -21.45 -20.97
N LEU A 443 3.77 -22.69 -21.15
CA LEU A 443 3.81 -23.76 -20.14
C LEU A 443 4.71 -24.91 -20.59
N GLU A 444 5.48 -25.49 -19.65
CA GLU A 444 6.22 -26.73 -19.89
C GLU A 444 5.26 -27.91 -20.04
N SER A 445 5.66 -28.96 -20.76
CA SER A 445 4.80 -30.14 -20.97
C SER A 445 4.36 -30.78 -19.66
N ALA A 446 5.28 -30.93 -18.70
CA ALA A 446 4.97 -31.52 -17.39
C ALA A 446 3.97 -30.69 -16.57
N GLU A 447 4.02 -29.36 -16.68
CA GLU A 447 3.08 -28.47 -16.00
C GLU A 447 1.69 -28.57 -16.63
N ARG A 448 1.61 -28.67 -17.97
CA ARG A 448 0.34 -28.89 -18.68
C ARG A 448 -0.28 -30.22 -18.33
N ASP A 449 0.52 -31.29 -18.25
CA ASP A 449 0.05 -32.62 -17.85
C ASP A 449 -0.53 -32.59 -16.43
N PHE A 450 0.14 -31.92 -15.50
CA PHE A 450 -0.38 -31.71 -14.14
C PHE A 450 -1.73 -30.99 -14.15
N PHE A 451 -1.83 -29.85 -14.86
CA PHE A 451 -3.08 -29.09 -14.92
C PHE A 451 -4.20 -29.86 -15.60
N LYS A 452 -3.88 -30.71 -16.58
CA LYS A 452 -4.86 -31.56 -17.24
C LYS A 452 -5.46 -32.57 -16.27
N THR A 453 -4.61 -33.30 -15.53
CA THR A 453 -5.08 -34.24 -14.50
C THR A 453 -5.91 -33.53 -13.43
N ALA A 454 -5.44 -32.38 -12.95
CA ALA A 454 -6.17 -31.61 -11.94
C ALA A 454 -7.53 -31.10 -12.47
N LEU A 455 -7.57 -30.64 -13.73
CA LEU A 455 -8.81 -30.21 -14.36
C LEU A 455 -9.81 -31.35 -14.46
N ASP A 456 -9.40 -32.54 -14.92
CA ASP A 456 -10.31 -33.69 -15.05
C ASP A 456 -11.01 -34.01 -13.71
N GLU A 457 -10.28 -33.97 -12.59
CA GLU A 457 -10.84 -34.15 -11.25
C GLU A 457 -11.79 -33.01 -10.84
N LEU A 458 -11.40 -31.77 -11.13
CA LEU A 458 -12.20 -30.59 -10.85
C LEU A 458 -13.50 -30.56 -11.65
N LEU A 459 -13.52 -31.08 -12.87
CA LEU A 459 -14.73 -31.14 -13.70
C LEU A 459 -15.77 -32.09 -13.13
N VAL A 460 -15.35 -33.20 -12.53
CA VAL A 460 -16.25 -34.13 -11.83
C VAL A 460 -16.91 -33.42 -10.63
N LEU A 461 -16.12 -32.70 -9.82
CA LEU A 461 -16.65 -31.95 -8.68
C LEU A 461 -17.58 -30.81 -9.12
N HIS A 462 -17.25 -30.14 -10.22
CA HIS A 462 -18.09 -29.09 -10.78
C HIS A 462 -19.43 -29.64 -11.28
N GLU A 463 -19.44 -30.79 -11.95
CA GLU A 463 -20.67 -31.45 -12.40
C GLU A 463 -21.56 -31.86 -11.21
N GLN A 464 -20.97 -32.40 -10.14
CA GLN A 464 -21.69 -32.71 -8.91
C GLN A 464 -22.36 -31.48 -8.30
N LEU A 465 -21.65 -30.34 -8.26
CA LEU A 465 -22.24 -29.07 -7.80
C LEU A 465 -23.40 -28.62 -8.69
N VAL A 466 -23.22 -28.62 -10.02
CA VAL A 466 -24.25 -28.17 -10.97
C VAL A 466 -25.55 -28.98 -10.84
N GLN A 467 -25.46 -30.26 -10.50
CA GLN A 467 -26.63 -31.13 -10.29
C GLN A 467 -27.49 -30.69 -9.10
N VAL A 468 -26.91 -30.07 -8.07
CA VAL A 468 -27.60 -29.74 -6.80
C VAL A 468 -27.77 -28.24 -6.54
N GLU A 469 -26.94 -27.36 -7.12
CA GLU A 469 -26.85 -25.92 -6.77
C GLU A 469 -28.15 -25.13 -7.01
N ASN A 470 -29.00 -25.59 -7.94
CA ASN A 470 -30.27 -24.94 -8.26
C ASN A 470 -31.51 -25.61 -7.61
N GLN A 471 -31.31 -26.56 -6.70
CA GLN A 471 -32.39 -27.32 -6.04
C GLN A 471 -32.49 -26.94 -4.55
N PRO A 472 -33.51 -26.17 -4.12
CA PRO A 472 -33.63 -25.70 -2.74
C PRO A 472 -33.62 -26.81 -1.68
N GLU A 473 -34.16 -27.98 -2.01
CA GLU A 473 -34.20 -29.18 -1.17
C GLU A 473 -32.82 -29.82 -0.94
N HIS A 474 -31.81 -29.46 -1.73
CA HIS A 474 -30.43 -29.96 -1.66
C HIS A 474 -29.43 -28.89 -1.19
N ALA A 475 -29.87 -27.84 -0.48
CA ALA A 475 -29.00 -26.73 -0.07
C ALA A 475 -27.75 -27.16 0.73
N ASP A 476 -27.88 -28.15 1.62
CA ASP A 476 -26.76 -28.70 2.39
C ASP A 476 -25.78 -29.48 1.50
N GLU A 477 -26.28 -30.20 0.50
CA GLU A 477 -25.46 -30.95 -0.45
C GLU A 477 -24.74 -29.99 -1.41
N ALA A 478 -25.41 -28.94 -1.88
CA ALA A 478 -24.82 -27.88 -2.68
C ALA A 478 -23.69 -27.15 -1.94
N THR A 479 -23.89 -26.85 -0.65
CA THR A 479 -22.86 -26.24 0.19
C THR A 479 -21.62 -27.14 0.33
N LYS A 480 -21.82 -28.45 0.55
CA LYS A 480 -20.71 -29.42 0.64
C LYS A 480 -19.99 -29.60 -0.70
N ALA A 481 -20.73 -29.69 -1.81
CA ALA A 481 -20.16 -29.82 -3.15
C ALA A 481 -19.34 -28.58 -3.53
N LEU A 482 -19.83 -27.39 -3.20
CA LEU A 482 -19.10 -26.14 -3.41
C LEU A 482 -17.80 -26.12 -2.60
N GLN A 483 -17.86 -26.44 -1.30
CA GLN A 483 -16.66 -26.49 -0.45
C GLN A 483 -15.63 -27.51 -0.96
N ALA A 484 -16.07 -28.68 -1.42
CA ALA A 484 -15.17 -29.69 -1.98
C ALA A 484 -14.47 -29.18 -3.26
N LEU A 485 -15.21 -28.52 -4.14
CA LEU A 485 -14.66 -27.90 -5.35
C LEU A 485 -13.65 -26.80 -4.99
N GLU A 486 -14.03 -25.87 -4.13
CA GLU A 486 -13.18 -24.75 -3.69
C GLU A 486 -11.87 -25.23 -3.05
N GLN A 487 -11.95 -26.22 -2.15
CA GLN A 487 -10.77 -26.84 -1.53
C GLN A 487 -9.86 -27.48 -2.58
N LYS A 488 -10.42 -28.17 -3.58
CA LYS A 488 -9.63 -28.80 -4.63
C LYS A 488 -8.95 -27.79 -5.55
N ILE A 489 -9.62 -26.66 -5.86
CA ILE A 489 -9.00 -25.55 -6.60
C ILE A 489 -7.81 -25.02 -5.81
N GLN A 490 -8.01 -24.72 -4.52
CA GLN A 490 -6.95 -24.19 -3.65
C GLN A 490 -5.75 -25.15 -3.55
N GLN A 491 -6.00 -26.45 -3.37
CA GLN A 491 -4.93 -27.47 -3.35
C GLN A 491 -4.16 -27.50 -4.68
N THR A 492 -4.86 -27.41 -5.81
CA THR A 492 -4.24 -27.40 -7.14
C THR A 492 -3.34 -26.18 -7.33
N LEU A 493 -3.79 -25.01 -6.89
CA LEU A 493 -3.06 -23.75 -7.06
C LEU A 493 -1.88 -23.60 -6.10
N SER A 494 -1.96 -24.20 -4.90
CA SER A 494 -0.89 -24.20 -3.90
C SER A 494 0.16 -25.30 -4.12
N ALA A 495 -0.18 -26.37 -4.84
CA ALA A 495 0.75 -27.44 -5.16
C ALA A 495 1.96 -26.93 -5.96
N THR A 496 3.16 -27.41 -5.62
CA THR A 496 4.37 -27.18 -6.42
C THR A 496 4.37 -28.11 -7.63
N LEU A 497 4.49 -27.54 -8.83
CA LEU A 497 4.36 -28.28 -10.07
C LEU A 497 5.65 -29.04 -10.46
N PRO A 498 5.50 -30.15 -11.22
CA PRO A 498 6.63 -30.79 -11.90
C PRO A 498 7.20 -29.83 -12.98
N GLY A 499 8.39 -30.16 -13.50
CA GLY A 499 9.12 -29.28 -14.43
C GLY A 499 10.31 -28.56 -13.79
N ASN A 500 10.94 -27.66 -14.55
CA ASN A 500 12.18 -26.99 -14.15
C ASN A 500 11.93 -25.80 -13.23
N ARG A 501 10.80 -25.11 -13.38
CA ARG A 501 10.50 -23.88 -12.63
C ARG A 501 10.20 -24.10 -11.15
N LYS A 502 9.63 -25.26 -10.77
CA LYS A 502 9.25 -25.61 -9.39
C LYS A 502 8.40 -24.53 -8.70
N LEU A 503 7.47 -23.91 -9.44
CA LEU A 503 6.55 -22.91 -8.93
C LEU A 503 5.23 -23.55 -8.47
N THR A 504 4.47 -22.83 -7.66
CA THR A 504 3.09 -23.23 -7.33
C THR A 504 2.17 -23.08 -8.54
N GLY A 505 1.05 -23.80 -8.58
CA GLY A 505 0.09 -23.71 -9.68
C GLY A 505 -0.32 -22.27 -10.01
N ARG A 506 -0.65 -21.46 -9.00
CA ARG A 506 -0.95 -20.03 -9.17
C ARG A 506 0.21 -19.26 -9.81
N LYS A 507 1.44 -19.42 -9.28
CA LYS A 507 2.62 -18.71 -9.80
C LYS A 507 2.99 -19.15 -11.21
N THR A 508 2.84 -20.42 -11.55
CA THR A 508 3.04 -20.95 -12.90
C THR A 508 2.09 -20.30 -13.90
N LEU A 509 0.79 -20.24 -13.59
CA LEU A 509 -0.22 -19.58 -14.44
C LEU A 509 0.03 -18.08 -14.58
N ALA A 510 0.35 -17.39 -13.47
CA ALA A 510 0.71 -15.98 -13.50
C ALA A 510 1.93 -15.71 -14.39
N THR A 511 2.97 -16.54 -14.27
CA THR A 511 4.19 -16.44 -15.09
C THR A 511 3.91 -16.68 -16.57
N ALA A 512 3.05 -17.65 -16.89
CA ALA A 512 2.66 -17.93 -18.27
C ALA A 512 1.88 -16.77 -18.90
N LEU A 513 0.91 -16.20 -18.18
CA LEU A 513 0.14 -15.04 -18.64
C LEU A 513 1.01 -13.79 -18.78
N ASP A 514 1.94 -13.54 -17.85
CA ASP A 514 2.89 -12.43 -17.97
C ASP A 514 3.83 -12.60 -19.18
N ALA A 515 4.26 -13.84 -19.48
CA ALA A 515 5.04 -14.12 -20.69
C ALA A 515 4.26 -13.81 -21.98
N ILE A 516 2.96 -14.14 -22.02
CA ILE A 516 2.07 -13.76 -23.14
C ILE A 516 1.90 -12.24 -23.20
N ALA A 517 1.71 -11.57 -22.05
CA ALA A 517 1.60 -10.11 -22.00
C ALA A 517 2.86 -9.42 -22.57
N ARG A 518 4.05 -10.00 -22.32
CA ARG A 518 5.34 -9.50 -22.84
C ARG A 518 5.61 -9.87 -24.29
N PHE A 519 4.77 -10.67 -24.95
CA PHE A 519 4.95 -11.00 -26.36
C PHE A 519 4.56 -9.79 -27.25
N THR A 520 5.51 -8.89 -27.47
CA THR A 520 5.28 -7.58 -28.13
C THR A 520 4.86 -7.66 -29.61
N ASP A 521 4.96 -8.84 -30.23
CA ASP A 521 4.46 -9.10 -31.59
C ASP A 521 3.03 -9.71 -31.62
N LEU A 522 2.36 -9.86 -30.45
CA LEU A 522 1.02 -10.44 -30.36
C LEU A 522 -0.01 -9.66 -31.19
N PHE A 523 -0.23 -8.38 -30.90
CA PHE A 523 -1.21 -7.60 -31.67
C PHE A 523 -0.80 -7.43 -33.15
N PRO A 524 0.44 -7.02 -33.48
CA PRO A 524 0.83 -6.83 -34.88
C PRO A 524 0.80 -8.12 -35.71
N GLY A 525 1.14 -9.26 -35.10
CA GLY A 525 1.18 -10.56 -35.78
C GLY A 525 -0.19 -11.22 -35.96
N PHE A 526 -1.15 -10.91 -35.09
CA PHE A 526 -2.45 -11.60 -35.04
C PHE A 526 -3.64 -10.62 -35.10
N GLN A 527 -3.46 -9.43 -35.69
CA GLN A 527 -4.43 -8.34 -35.65
C GLN A 527 -5.83 -8.75 -36.12
N GLU A 528 -5.97 -9.39 -37.28
CA GLU A 528 -7.27 -9.80 -37.82
C GLU A 528 -7.97 -10.83 -36.93
N GLU A 529 -7.22 -11.84 -36.45
CA GLU A 529 -7.74 -12.89 -35.59
C GLU A 529 -8.18 -12.32 -34.23
N LEU A 530 -7.38 -11.44 -33.62
CA LEU A 530 -7.70 -10.80 -32.35
C LEU A 530 -8.93 -9.90 -32.44
N LEU A 531 -9.08 -9.14 -33.53
CA LEU A 531 -10.28 -8.31 -33.74
C LEU A 531 -11.53 -9.18 -33.97
N LYS A 532 -11.39 -10.31 -34.68
CA LYS A 532 -12.48 -11.29 -34.80
C LYS A 532 -12.85 -11.88 -33.44
N LEU A 533 -11.88 -12.31 -32.65
CA LEU A 533 -12.11 -12.83 -31.30
C LEU A 533 -12.73 -11.78 -30.37
N ALA A 534 -12.36 -10.51 -30.50
CA ALA A 534 -12.95 -9.42 -29.72
C ALA A 534 -14.46 -9.30 -29.97
N SER A 535 -14.89 -9.44 -31.23
CA SER A 535 -16.34 -9.43 -31.55
C SER A 535 -17.13 -10.63 -31.00
N GLN A 536 -16.41 -11.68 -30.58
CA GLN A 536 -16.97 -12.92 -30.02
C GLN A 536 -16.76 -13.02 -28.50
N SER A 537 -16.19 -11.98 -27.86
CA SER A 537 -15.91 -12.00 -26.44
C SER A 537 -17.18 -12.01 -25.60
N SER A 538 -17.13 -12.67 -24.44
CA SER A 538 -18.17 -12.55 -23.41
C SER A 538 -18.22 -11.17 -22.76
N LYS A 539 -17.16 -10.35 -22.94
CA LYS A 539 -17.11 -8.95 -22.49
C LYS A 539 -17.66 -8.04 -23.58
N VAL A 540 -18.85 -7.48 -23.34
CA VAL A 540 -19.53 -6.57 -24.29
C VAL A 540 -18.67 -5.35 -24.67
N SER A 541 -17.78 -4.90 -23.78
CA SER A 541 -16.89 -3.76 -24.04
C SER A 541 -15.63 -4.09 -24.86
N ALA A 542 -15.34 -5.37 -25.14
CA ALA A 542 -14.05 -5.82 -25.66
C ALA A 542 -13.60 -5.06 -26.92
N THR A 543 -14.43 -4.98 -27.95
CA THR A 543 -14.11 -4.25 -29.19
C THR A 543 -13.78 -2.79 -28.90
N GLY A 544 -14.61 -2.12 -28.10
CA GLY A 544 -14.40 -0.71 -27.75
C GLY A 544 -13.17 -0.48 -26.88
N ASP A 545 -12.83 -1.40 -25.98
CA ASP A 545 -11.62 -1.35 -25.15
C ASP A 545 -10.35 -1.48 -26.01
N ILE A 546 -10.33 -2.43 -26.97
CA ILE A 546 -9.20 -2.60 -27.88
C ILE A 546 -9.05 -1.39 -28.80
N GLU A 547 -10.15 -0.88 -29.38
CA GLU A 547 -10.10 0.32 -30.22
C GLU A 547 -9.57 1.55 -29.48
N ARG A 548 -9.98 1.75 -28.22
CA ARG A 548 -9.48 2.84 -27.37
C ARG A 548 -7.99 2.70 -27.11
N GLU A 549 -7.54 1.51 -26.73
CA GLU A 549 -6.13 1.27 -26.40
C GLU A 549 -5.22 1.40 -27.62
N VAL A 550 -5.64 0.86 -28.76
CA VAL A 550 -4.94 1.02 -30.04
C VAL A 550 -4.87 2.48 -30.46
N ARG A 551 -5.98 3.22 -30.37
CA ARG A 551 -6.02 4.66 -30.65
C ARG A 551 -5.08 5.44 -29.73
N ARG A 552 -5.02 5.09 -28.44
CA ARG A 552 -4.10 5.68 -27.47
C ARG A 552 -2.65 5.47 -27.90
N LEU A 553 -2.27 4.25 -28.28
CA LEU A 553 -0.91 3.96 -28.75
C LEU A 553 -0.55 4.68 -30.05
N VAL A 554 -1.49 4.85 -30.98
CA VAL A 554 -1.30 5.69 -32.17
C VAL A 554 -1.10 7.16 -31.77
N ASN A 555 -1.89 7.68 -30.83
CA ASN A 555 -1.79 9.06 -30.35
C ASN A 555 -0.45 9.36 -29.66
N LEU A 556 0.15 8.35 -29.02
CA LEU A 556 1.46 8.43 -28.37
C LEU A 556 2.63 8.18 -29.35
N GLY A 557 2.35 7.83 -30.60
CA GLY A 557 3.37 7.52 -31.60
C GLY A 557 4.05 6.16 -31.40
N ILE A 558 3.39 5.22 -30.72
CA ILE A 558 3.89 3.85 -30.49
C ILE A 558 3.48 2.92 -31.62
N LEU A 559 2.26 3.06 -32.12
CA LEU A 559 1.77 2.35 -33.30
C LEU A 559 1.63 3.30 -34.48
N VAL A 560 1.98 2.82 -35.67
CA VAL A 560 1.85 3.55 -36.94
C VAL A 560 1.09 2.70 -37.96
N GLN A 561 0.30 3.36 -38.81
CA GLN A 561 -0.43 2.71 -39.87
C GLN A 561 0.44 2.57 -41.13
N ARG A 562 0.56 1.37 -41.68
CA ARG A 562 1.23 1.12 -42.96
C ARG A 562 0.30 1.42 -44.14
N SER A 563 0.87 1.47 -45.34
CA SER A 563 0.16 1.70 -46.62
C SER A 563 -0.95 0.69 -46.93
N GLY A 564 -1.02 -0.45 -46.23
CA GLY A 564 -2.09 -1.45 -46.32
C GLY A 564 -3.13 -1.40 -45.19
N GLY A 565 -3.11 -0.38 -44.33
CA GLY A 565 -4.06 -0.20 -43.23
C GLY A 565 -3.72 -0.96 -41.93
N SER A 566 -2.76 -1.90 -41.97
CA SER A 566 -2.27 -2.60 -40.78
C SER A 566 -1.50 -1.69 -39.83
N LEU A 567 -1.63 -1.95 -38.53
CA LEU A 567 -0.96 -1.20 -37.48
C LEU A 567 0.27 -1.98 -37.01
N VAL A 568 1.41 -1.30 -36.98
CA VAL A 568 2.68 -1.89 -36.53
C VAL A 568 3.36 -1.00 -35.49
N PRO A 569 4.22 -1.55 -34.62
CA PRO A 569 5.08 -0.74 -33.78
C PRO A 569 5.97 0.19 -34.61
N LEU A 570 6.29 1.36 -34.04
CA LEU A 570 7.13 2.36 -34.68
C LEU A 570 8.51 1.77 -35.02
N HIS A 571 9.10 1.01 -34.11
CA HIS A 571 10.41 0.39 -34.30
C HIS A 571 10.30 -1.11 -34.56
N SER A 572 11.27 -1.63 -35.33
CA SER A 572 11.43 -3.08 -35.49
C SER A 572 11.79 -3.73 -34.15
N LYS A 573 11.52 -5.02 -33.99
CA LYS A 573 11.69 -5.75 -32.72
C LYS A 573 13.06 -5.50 -32.06
N ASP A 574 14.14 -5.54 -32.83
CA ASP A 574 15.51 -5.38 -32.32
C ASP A 574 15.87 -3.93 -31.97
N GLN A 575 15.01 -2.97 -32.33
CA GLN A 575 15.18 -1.54 -32.11
C GLN A 575 14.21 -0.96 -31.07
N ARG A 576 13.32 -1.78 -30.50
CA ARG A 576 12.34 -1.30 -29.52
C ARG A 576 13.03 -0.89 -28.22
N SER A 577 12.63 0.25 -27.67
CA SER A 577 13.04 0.66 -26.33
C SER A 577 12.24 -0.08 -25.26
N GLU A 578 12.74 -0.10 -24.03
CA GLU A 578 12.01 -0.62 -22.86
C GLU A 578 10.63 0.05 -22.71
N SER A 579 10.53 1.35 -23.04
CA SER A 579 9.26 2.07 -23.03
C SER A 579 8.30 1.54 -24.09
N GLU A 580 8.75 1.33 -25.33
CA GLU A 580 7.92 0.77 -26.40
C GLU A 580 7.40 -0.63 -26.05
N GLU A 581 8.24 -1.48 -25.47
CA GLU A 581 7.83 -2.81 -24.98
C GLU A 581 6.78 -2.72 -23.86
N TYR A 582 6.94 -1.78 -22.92
CA TYR A 582 5.98 -1.53 -21.86
C TYR A 582 4.60 -1.10 -22.40
N TYR A 583 4.57 -0.24 -23.42
CA TYR A 583 3.31 0.17 -24.07
C TYR A 583 2.59 -0.99 -24.73
N LEU A 584 3.33 -1.83 -25.47
CA LEU A 584 2.78 -3.01 -26.13
C LEU A 584 2.30 -4.06 -25.12
N LYS A 585 3.00 -4.21 -23.99
CA LYS A 585 2.53 -5.02 -22.87
C LYS A 585 1.18 -4.54 -22.34
N GLY A 586 0.97 -3.23 -22.21
CA GLY A 586 -0.32 -2.66 -21.80
C GLY A 586 -1.48 -3.06 -22.70
N LEU A 587 -1.28 -2.99 -24.02
CA LEU A 587 -2.25 -3.48 -25.00
C LEU A 587 -2.49 -4.98 -24.86
N ASN A 588 -1.42 -5.76 -24.68
CA ASN A 588 -1.53 -7.20 -24.50
C ASN A 588 -2.26 -7.60 -23.22
N LEU A 589 -2.13 -6.84 -22.12
CA LEU A 589 -2.93 -7.05 -20.91
C LEU A 589 -4.41 -6.84 -21.17
N THR A 590 -4.77 -5.81 -21.95
CA THR A 590 -6.17 -5.60 -22.36
C THR A 590 -6.65 -6.73 -23.28
N LEU A 591 -5.84 -7.21 -24.22
CA LEU A 591 -6.18 -8.37 -25.06
C LEU A 591 -6.35 -9.65 -24.24
N LEU A 592 -5.49 -9.88 -23.24
CA LEU A 592 -5.57 -11.03 -22.35
C LEU A 592 -6.94 -11.10 -21.66
N THR A 593 -7.39 -9.99 -21.08
CA THR A 593 -8.60 -9.97 -20.25
C THR A 593 -9.89 -9.70 -21.03
N GLN A 594 -9.81 -9.03 -22.17
CA GLN A 594 -10.99 -8.71 -22.99
C GLN A 594 -11.22 -9.73 -24.11
N VAL A 595 -10.19 -10.44 -24.58
CA VAL A 595 -10.26 -11.21 -25.83
C VAL A 595 -9.79 -12.66 -25.66
N LEU A 596 -8.63 -12.88 -25.06
CA LEU A 596 -8.01 -14.21 -25.01
C LEU A 596 -8.63 -15.09 -23.92
N TYR A 597 -8.79 -14.56 -22.70
CA TYR A 597 -9.30 -15.32 -21.55
C TYR A 597 -10.39 -14.55 -20.77
N PRO A 598 -11.44 -14.03 -21.43
CA PRO A 598 -12.42 -13.12 -20.81
C PRO A 598 -13.30 -13.74 -19.72
N ASP A 599 -13.47 -15.06 -19.72
CA ASP A 599 -14.28 -15.77 -18.72
C ASP A 599 -13.47 -16.13 -17.46
N ALA A 600 -12.14 -16.09 -17.56
CA ALA A 600 -11.23 -16.41 -16.48
C ALA A 600 -10.65 -15.16 -15.81
N LEU A 601 -10.37 -14.12 -16.61
CA LEU A 601 -9.63 -12.94 -16.17
C LEU A 601 -10.55 -11.72 -16.07
N GLU A 602 -10.31 -10.90 -15.05
CA GLU A 602 -11.02 -9.66 -14.83
C GLU A 602 -10.05 -8.55 -14.43
N ARG A 603 -9.95 -7.55 -15.29
CA ARG A 603 -9.05 -6.41 -15.14
C ARG A 603 -9.73 -5.18 -15.72
N HIS A 604 -9.55 -4.05 -15.06
CA HIS A 604 -9.99 -2.80 -15.66
C HIS A 604 -9.04 -2.39 -16.79
N PRO A 605 -9.54 -2.11 -18.01
CA PRO A 605 -8.71 -1.84 -19.19
C PRO A 605 -7.99 -0.48 -19.16
N GLY A 606 -8.37 0.42 -18.25
CA GLY A 606 -7.81 1.77 -18.11
C GLY A 606 -6.42 1.84 -17.49
N THR A 607 -6.01 3.07 -17.18
CA THR A 607 -4.75 3.37 -16.48
C THR A 607 -4.78 2.81 -15.06
N ALA A 608 -3.61 2.62 -14.45
CA ALA A 608 -3.52 2.36 -13.01
C ALA A 608 -4.30 3.45 -12.25
N TRP A 609 -5.00 3.04 -11.19
CA TRP A 609 -5.80 3.96 -10.42
C TRP A 609 -4.88 4.87 -9.60
N VAL A 610 -5.30 6.11 -9.43
CA VAL A 610 -4.64 7.05 -8.54
C VAL A 610 -5.71 7.95 -7.94
N ASP A 611 -5.51 8.35 -6.68
CA ASP A 611 -6.40 9.29 -6.04
C ASP A 611 -6.38 10.63 -6.79
N PRO A 612 -7.54 11.15 -7.24
CA PRO A 612 -7.61 12.41 -7.98
C PRO A 612 -7.17 13.63 -7.15
N ARG A 613 -7.04 13.51 -5.82
CA ARG A 613 -6.43 14.55 -4.97
C ARG A 613 -4.92 14.67 -5.20
N LEU A 614 -4.24 13.58 -5.60
CA LEU A 614 -2.79 13.55 -5.77
C LEU A 614 -2.33 14.03 -7.16
N THR A 615 -3.10 13.74 -8.19
CA THR A 615 -2.80 14.11 -9.59
C THR A 615 -4.05 14.20 -10.45
N THR A 616 -4.01 15.06 -11.46
CA THR A 616 -4.94 15.09 -12.58
C THR A 616 -4.52 14.05 -13.62
N PRO A 617 -5.44 13.31 -14.27
CA PRO A 617 -5.09 12.41 -15.37
C PRO A 617 -4.44 13.15 -16.56
N LYS A 618 -3.42 12.53 -17.18
CA LYS A 618 -2.67 13.11 -18.31
C LYS A 618 -2.43 12.05 -19.36
N GLN A 619 -2.90 12.26 -20.59
CA GLN A 619 -2.80 11.27 -21.67
C GLN A 619 -1.60 11.53 -22.60
N TRP A 620 -0.43 11.85 -22.05
CA TRP A 620 0.80 12.06 -22.81
C TRP A 620 2.00 11.32 -22.22
N ARG A 621 3.09 11.32 -22.99
CA ARG A 621 4.43 10.92 -22.56
C ARG A 621 5.43 12.01 -22.92
N ASP A 622 6.44 12.16 -22.09
CA ASP A 622 7.52 13.12 -22.26
C ASP A 622 8.84 12.36 -22.49
N VAL A 623 9.45 12.58 -23.65
CA VAL A 623 10.74 11.99 -24.06
C VAL A 623 11.85 13.02 -23.85
N TYR A 624 12.75 12.74 -22.92
CA TYR A 624 13.76 13.68 -22.45
C TYR A 624 14.94 13.75 -23.43
N ARG A 625 15.44 14.96 -23.66
CA ARG A 625 16.52 15.25 -24.63
C ARG A 625 17.75 15.79 -23.92
N TYR A 626 18.90 15.31 -24.37
CA TYR A 626 20.21 15.71 -23.90
C TYR A 626 21.11 16.04 -25.09
N ASP A 627 22.06 16.95 -24.91
CA ASP A 627 23.11 17.16 -25.90
C ASP A 627 24.18 16.05 -25.84
N ASP A 628 25.17 16.13 -26.74
CA ASP A 628 26.28 15.18 -26.83
C ASP A 628 27.17 15.18 -25.56
N GLN A 629 27.11 16.22 -24.74
CA GLN A 629 27.81 16.32 -23.45
C GLN A 629 26.95 15.79 -22.29
N GLY A 630 25.72 15.38 -22.56
CA GLY A 630 24.76 14.90 -21.58
C GLY A 630 24.06 16.00 -20.79
N LYS A 631 24.14 17.27 -21.21
CA LYS A 631 23.36 18.36 -20.63
C LYS A 631 21.90 18.20 -21.03
N PHE A 632 21.00 18.35 -20.05
CA PHE A 632 19.57 18.33 -20.28
C PHE A 632 19.13 19.54 -21.12
N LEU A 633 18.41 19.30 -22.22
CA LEU A 633 17.90 20.33 -23.12
C LEU A 633 16.41 20.63 -22.88
N GLY A 634 15.68 19.67 -22.32
CA GLY A 634 14.22 19.69 -22.20
C GLY A 634 13.61 18.38 -22.68
N TRP A 635 12.34 18.38 -23.10
CA TRP A 635 11.65 17.15 -23.51
C TRP A 635 10.71 17.37 -24.70
N GLN A 636 10.39 16.27 -25.39
CA GLN A 636 9.36 16.22 -26.41
C GLN A 636 8.12 15.55 -25.83
N ARG A 637 7.00 16.27 -25.86
CA ARG A 637 5.72 15.73 -25.43
C ARG A 637 4.95 15.14 -26.60
N TYR A 638 4.54 13.89 -26.49
CA TYR A 638 3.63 13.24 -27.42
C TYR A 638 2.22 13.27 -26.85
N HIS A 639 1.34 14.04 -27.49
CA HIS A 639 -0.03 14.25 -27.02
C HIS A 639 -0.97 14.42 -28.22
N ALA A 640 -2.05 13.63 -28.27
CA ALA A 640 -3.06 13.70 -29.33
C ALA A 640 -2.48 13.75 -30.77
N ARG A 641 -1.51 12.86 -31.07
CA ARG A 641 -0.77 12.77 -32.35
C ARG A 641 0.13 13.98 -32.68
N ARG A 642 0.30 14.92 -31.75
CA ARG A 642 1.23 16.04 -31.87
C ARG A 642 2.48 15.78 -31.05
N ILE A 643 3.60 16.27 -31.56
CA ILE A 643 4.87 16.35 -30.85
C ILE A 643 5.12 17.82 -30.58
N SER A 644 5.48 18.17 -29.35
CA SER A 644 5.80 19.55 -28.98
C SER A 644 7.02 19.58 -28.10
N ASP A 645 7.94 20.49 -28.40
CA ASP A 645 9.21 20.63 -27.72
C ASP A 645 9.06 21.60 -26.54
N PHE A 646 9.67 21.24 -25.41
CA PHE A 646 9.71 22.03 -24.20
C PHE A 646 11.14 22.16 -23.73
N ASP A 647 11.51 23.33 -23.21
CA ASP A 647 12.82 23.53 -22.60
C ASP A 647 12.91 22.93 -21.19
N GLU A 648 14.09 23.01 -20.56
CA GLU A 648 14.36 22.53 -19.21
C GLU A 648 13.45 23.14 -18.11
N ARG A 649 12.77 24.25 -18.40
CA ARG A 649 11.85 24.95 -17.48
C ARG A 649 10.38 24.73 -17.85
N GLY A 650 10.10 23.84 -18.80
CA GLY A 650 8.74 23.55 -19.25
C GLY A 650 8.06 24.66 -20.05
N ARG A 651 8.84 25.55 -20.67
CA ARG A 651 8.33 26.51 -21.66
C ARG A 651 8.27 25.84 -23.03
N TRP A 652 7.20 26.10 -23.77
CA TRP A 652 7.00 25.56 -25.11
C TRP A 652 7.97 26.23 -26.10
N LEU A 653 8.60 25.42 -26.95
CA LEU A 653 9.52 25.82 -28.01
C LEU A 653 8.82 25.65 -29.38
N PRO A 654 8.14 26.68 -29.91
CA PRO A 654 7.47 26.61 -31.22
C PRO A 654 8.44 26.32 -32.37
N ASP A 655 9.66 26.84 -32.28
CA ASP A 655 10.69 26.71 -33.32
C ASP A 655 11.68 25.56 -33.02
N GLY A 656 11.41 24.77 -31.96
CA GLY A 656 12.19 23.59 -31.56
C GLY A 656 13.47 23.90 -30.76
N PHE A 657 14.21 22.85 -30.38
CA PHE A 657 15.39 22.96 -29.51
C PHE A 657 16.54 23.82 -30.05
N ALA A 658 16.60 24.05 -31.36
CA ALA A 658 17.61 24.91 -31.98
C ALA A 658 17.38 26.41 -31.72
N HIS A 659 16.18 26.79 -31.25
CA HIS A 659 15.73 28.17 -31.07
C HIS A 659 15.22 28.41 -29.64
N PRO A 660 16.05 28.28 -28.60
CA PRO A 660 15.63 28.45 -27.20
C PRO A 660 15.09 29.85 -26.89
N GLU A 661 15.44 30.86 -27.69
CA GLU A 661 14.89 32.22 -27.61
C GLU A 661 13.39 32.30 -27.92
N SER A 662 12.83 31.30 -28.61
CA SER A 662 11.41 31.24 -28.95
C SER A 662 10.54 30.76 -27.79
N ALA A 663 11.12 30.45 -26.62
CA ALA A 663 10.44 29.81 -25.50
C ALA A 663 9.25 30.63 -24.97
N VAL A 664 8.09 29.99 -24.87
CA VAL A 664 6.84 30.60 -24.41
C VAL A 664 6.32 29.89 -23.16
N ALA A 665 5.91 30.66 -22.15
CA ALA A 665 5.26 30.10 -20.96
C ALA A 665 3.94 29.41 -21.31
N VAL A 666 3.64 28.30 -20.63
CA VAL A 666 2.39 27.56 -20.79
C VAL A 666 1.67 27.41 -19.46
N GLU A 667 0.39 27.12 -19.53
CA GLU A 667 -0.41 26.65 -18.41
C GLU A 667 -1.16 25.37 -18.77
N TYR A 668 -1.56 24.64 -17.74
CA TYR A 668 -2.26 23.36 -17.88
C TYR A 668 -3.69 23.50 -17.40
N VAL A 669 -4.62 23.13 -18.28
CA VAL A 669 -6.05 23.31 -18.07
C VAL A 669 -6.78 21.99 -18.24
N PRO A 670 -7.86 21.75 -17.47
CA PRO A 670 -8.67 20.55 -17.62
C PRO A 670 -9.19 20.38 -19.05
N ASP A 671 -9.24 19.13 -19.50
CA ASP A 671 -9.83 18.72 -20.76
C ASP A 671 -10.75 17.52 -20.54
N ALA A 672 -11.94 17.53 -21.15
CA ALA A 672 -12.95 16.50 -20.92
C ALA A 672 -12.53 15.11 -21.47
N ASP A 673 -11.77 15.08 -22.55
CA ASP A 673 -11.38 13.85 -23.23
C ASP A 673 -9.97 13.39 -22.80
N LEU A 674 -9.07 14.34 -22.56
CA LEU A 674 -7.64 14.09 -22.32
C LEU A 674 -7.25 14.18 -20.84
N GLY A 675 -8.17 14.62 -19.98
CA GLY A 675 -7.94 14.94 -18.57
C GLY A 675 -7.25 16.29 -18.40
N LEU A 676 -6.09 16.45 -19.03
CA LEU A 676 -5.31 17.68 -19.02
C LEU A 676 -4.84 18.02 -20.44
N ARG A 677 -4.87 19.30 -20.79
CA ARG A 677 -4.18 19.87 -21.96
C ARG A 677 -3.34 21.06 -21.53
N TRP A 678 -2.43 21.49 -22.39
CA TRP A 678 -1.65 22.70 -22.17
C TRP A 678 -2.02 23.78 -23.21
N GLU A 679 -1.86 25.03 -22.82
CA GLU A 679 -2.04 26.19 -23.70
C GLU A 679 -1.01 27.28 -23.39
N ARG A 680 -0.80 28.17 -24.35
CA ARG A 680 0.08 29.33 -24.17
C ARG A 680 -0.50 30.22 -23.06
N LYS A 681 0.34 30.55 -22.08
CA LYS A 681 -0.04 31.50 -21.02
C LYS A 681 -0.08 32.91 -21.63
N ASN A 682 -1.23 33.58 -21.48
CA ASN A 682 -1.45 34.92 -22.01
C ASN A 682 -0.70 36.00 -21.23
#